data_AF-A0A847B8A2-F1
#
_entry.id   AF-A0A847B8A2-F1
#
_cell.length_a   1.000
_cell.length_b   1.000
_cell.length_c   1.000
_cell.angle_alpha   90.00
_cell.angle_beta   90.00
_cell.angle_gamma   90.00
#
_symmetry.space_group_name_H-M   'P 1'
#
loop_
_entity.id
_entity.type
_entity.pdbx_description
1 polymer ?
#
loop_
_entity_poly.entity_id
_entity_poly.type
_entity_poly.pdbx_seq_one_letter_code
_entity_poly.pdbx_strand_id
1 'polypeptide(L)'
;MRNKTIDRLTLNAFIIALISVMSMVPQVGYLGAGNISITTIHVVVLLFALLFGIREGAVAGLTFGVLSLIRAVILPSSPIDVLFVNPLVSILPRVIFGIAAGATFDALRKIQMSKSLRTALTLIALPILTLFHSLITLSTLWIVYHNNELLASFNYWILLSSIFAVNGLLEILISLALTPALAFGIYRGIKSLNFLPLKEELLMMKTQTKFKTLTSPYLEEAIEKIGALVAFDSTYDEATVDEQNPYGKKVTAALKAVEKMAMDDGFEVNNYGNKVVEILYGKGEKNVTILAHADVVPASGEWTSDPYKLRRTKTHLYARGVADDKGPFIASYMALKALRESGMITDYQVRLLVGGNEERGSDCMKYYFKTLKKPQPTFGFSPDASWPLIFGEKGITNFIAVGEIELPKIIKIEGGVATNAVIERCEIISYDPQLENFIKRNAKKYTVEKVDDKFLFVIFGKSAHGSTPEIGLNAGMIALKSVAEFCDNSLLSELVERYSPLDASGLKADAVSQIMGHNTLNVGKVLYTDKILKMDVNFRYVETVKKEVLLDKIQQNSPISLEFEQDSPLLFFDLNSQLVQTLMKSYVEETGDSKSKPLAIGGGTYAKEADNVIAFGMEKKANETKMHDADENIKIKNLKEAMAVYANAIDKLGALCK
;
A
#
# COMPACT_ATOMS: atom_id res chain seq x y z
N MET A 1 8.13 14.89 -1.51
CA MET A 1 9.48 14.42 -1.11
C MET A 1 10.29 15.61 -0.62
N ARG A 2 10.33 15.88 0.69
CA ARG A 2 11.32 16.82 1.24
C ARG A 2 12.66 16.08 1.23
N ASN A 3 13.67 16.67 0.60
CA ASN A 3 14.88 15.96 0.16
C ASN A 3 15.70 15.51 1.40
N LYS A 4 15.92 14.20 1.61
CA LYS A 4 16.71 13.66 2.74
C LYS A 4 18.10 14.32 2.89
N THR A 5 18.60 14.88 1.79
CA THR A 5 19.84 15.67 1.75
C THR A 5 19.75 16.95 2.57
N ILE A 6 18.62 17.67 2.53
CA ILE A 6 18.43 18.94 3.26
C ILE A 6 18.39 18.70 4.77
N ASP A 7 17.71 17.64 5.20
CA ASP A 7 17.59 17.32 6.63
C ASP A 7 18.96 16.91 7.22
N ARG A 8 19.76 16.14 6.48
CA ARG A 8 21.13 15.79 6.88
C ARG A 8 22.07 16.99 6.90
N LEU A 9 21.94 17.91 5.95
CA LEU A 9 22.73 19.15 5.96
C LEU A 9 22.38 20.00 7.18
N THR A 10 21.11 20.09 7.53
CA THR A 10 20.62 20.82 8.72
C THR A 10 21.18 20.21 10.00
N LEU A 11 21.15 18.88 10.11
CA LEU A 11 21.72 18.17 11.27
C LEU A 11 23.23 18.40 11.40
N ASN A 12 23.98 18.30 10.31
CA ASN A 12 25.43 18.54 10.34
C ASN A 12 25.75 20.00 10.71
N ALA A 13 24.98 20.97 10.20
CA ALA A 13 25.14 22.37 10.58
C ALA A 13 24.88 22.58 12.09
N PHE A 14 23.89 21.90 12.65
CA PHE A 14 23.62 21.93 14.09
C PHE A 14 24.75 21.32 14.92
N ILE A 15 25.28 20.15 14.51
CA ILE A 15 26.44 19.52 15.17
C ILE A 15 27.62 20.51 15.20
N ILE A 16 27.92 21.11 14.04
CA ILE A 16 29.02 22.07 13.90
C ILE A 16 28.82 23.29 14.80
N ALA A 17 27.61 23.87 14.80
CA ALA A 17 27.29 25.04 15.61
C ALA A 17 27.38 24.74 17.11
N LEU A 18 26.82 23.61 17.56
CA LEU A 18 26.84 23.22 18.97
C LEU A 18 28.26 22.99 19.47
N ILE A 19 29.07 22.22 18.74
CA ILE A 19 30.46 21.96 19.11
C ILE A 19 31.29 23.25 19.04
N SER A 20 31.03 24.15 18.08
CA SER A 20 31.64 25.49 18.04
C SER A 20 31.36 26.30 19.30
N VAL A 21 30.10 26.37 19.73
CA VAL A 21 29.71 27.09 20.96
C VAL A 21 30.39 26.46 22.18
N MET A 22 30.33 25.14 22.33
CA MET A 22 30.99 24.45 23.44
C MET A 22 32.49 24.68 23.45
N SER A 23 33.12 24.73 22.27
CA SER A 23 34.56 24.90 22.14
C SER A 23 35.01 26.33 22.39
N MET A 24 34.19 27.34 22.14
CA MET A 24 34.60 28.76 22.26
C MET A 24 34.12 29.42 23.55
N VAL A 25 33.01 28.95 24.13
CA VAL A 25 32.50 29.50 25.39
C VAL A 25 33.28 28.89 26.58
N PRO A 26 33.83 29.72 27.49
CA PRO A 26 34.53 29.24 28.68
C PRO A 26 33.63 28.35 29.56
N GLN A 27 34.21 27.30 30.17
CA GLN A 27 33.53 26.42 31.14
C GLN A 27 32.30 25.65 30.59
N VAL A 28 32.19 25.49 29.26
CA VAL A 28 31.13 24.67 28.65
C VAL A 28 31.73 23.37 28.10
N GLY A 29 32.47 23.44 26.99
CA GLY A 29 33.09 22.28 26.35
C GLY A 29 34.40 21.83 27.00
N TYR A 30 35.06 22.74 27.70
CA TYR A 30 36.28 22.51 28.46
C TYR A 30 36.09 23.11 29.85
N LEU A 31 36.06 22.24 30.87
CA LEU A 31 35.95 22.61 32.27
C LEU A 31 37.35 22.77 32.86
N GLY A 32 37.66 23.97 33.35
CA GLY A 32 38.96 24.25 33.97
C GLY A 32 38.96 23.84 35.44
N ALA A 33 39.83 22.92 35.82
CA ALA A 33 40.07 22.50 37.20
C ALA A 33 41.56 22.62 37.53
N GLY A 34 42.00 23.80 37.99
CA GLY A 34 43.41 24.09 38.23
C GLY A 34 44.21 24.14 36.92
N ASN A 35 45.34 23.42 36.84
CA ASN A 35 46.20 23.36 35.65
C ASN A 35 45.72 22.39 34.56
N ILE A 36 44.53 21.79 34.73
CA ILE A 36 43.99 20.73 33.88
C ILE A 36 42.65 21.17 33.27
N SER A 37 42.47 20.89 31.98
CA SER A 37 41.21 21.06 31.26
C SER A 37 40.54 19.69 31.07
N ILE A 38 39.31 19.55 31.59
CA ILE A 38 38.47 18.36 31.39
C ILE A 38 37.55 18.63 30.21
N THR A 39 37.56 17.76 29.21
CA THR A 39 36.72 17.94 28.03
C THR A 39 35.32 17.36 28.29
N THR A 40 34.26 18.05 27.86
CA THR A 40 32.88 17.55 27.84
C THR A 40 32.36 17.33 26.41
N ILE A 41 33.07 17.82 25.40
CA ILE A 41 32.70 17.72 23.98
C ILE A 41 32.68 16.26 23.49
N HIS A 42 33.51 15.37 24.07
CA HIS A 42 33.48 13.95 23.73
C HIS A 42 32.12 13.30 24.01
N VAL A 43 31.39 13.78 25.02
CA VAL A 43 29.99 13.37 25.30
C VAL A 43 29.08 13.68 24.12
N VAL A 44 29.27 14.85 23.49
CA VAL A 44 28.47 15.27 22.34
C VAL A 44 28.82 14.43 21.11
N VAL A 45 30.10 14.10 20.92
CA VAL A 45 30.52 13.15 19.87
C VAL A 45 29.88 11.78 20.09
N LEU A 46 29.93 11.24 21.31
CA LEU A 46 29.27 9.98 21.68
C LEU A 46 27.76 10.03 21.47
N LEU A 47 27.13 11.14 21.84
CA LEU A 47 25.69 11.36 21.69
C LEU A 47 25.26 11.33 20.22
N PHE A 48 25.95 12.07 19.35
CA PHE A 48 25.63 12.07 17.92
C PHE A 48 25.97 10.74 17.24
N ALA A 49 27.07 10.08 17.64
CA ALA A 49 27.40 8.74 17.19
C ALA A 49 26.32 7.71 17.60
N LEU A 50 25.85 7.76 18.84
CA LEU A 50 24.80 6.89 19.39
C LEU A 50 23.46 7.09 18.67
N LEU A 51 23.07 8.35 18.46
CA LEU A 51 21.78 8.68 17.86
C LEU A 51 21.78 8.45 16.34
N PHE A 52 22.84 8.84 15.64
CA PHE A 52 22.82 8.97 14.17
C PHE A 52 23.82 8.07 13.41
N GLY A 53 24.83 7.51 14.09
CA GLY A 53 25.74 6.49 13.52
C GLY A 53 27.10 7.01 13.07
N ILE A 54 27.81 6.21 12.24
CA ILE A 54 29.21 6.45 11.85
C ILE A 54 29.45 7.83 11.24
N ARG A 55 28.58 8.27 10.32
CA ARG A 55 28.80 9.49 9.55
C ARG A 55 28.75 10.73 10.43
N GLU A 56 27.69 10.86 11.22
CA GLU A 56 27.49 12.00 12.13
C GLU A 56 28.48 11.96 13.29
N GLY A 57 28.87 10.77 13.76
CA GLY A 57 29.99 10.60 14.69
C GLY A 57 31.31 11.13 14.12
N ALA A 58 31.61 10.82 12.84
CA ALA A 58 32.81 11.32 12.16
C ALA A 58 32.78 12.85 11.96
N VAL A 59 31.62 13.42 11.59
CA VAL A 59 31.45 14.89 11.48
C VAL A 59 31.68 15.56 12.83
N ALA A 60 31.05 15.05 13.89
CA ALA A 60 31.24 15.58 15.25
C ALA A 60 32.70 15.48 15.70
N GLY A 61 33.36 14.34 15.46
CA GLY A 61 34.78 14.14 15.75
C GLY A 61 35.70 15.08 14.97
N LEU A 62 35.44 15.30 13.68
CA LEU A 62 36.20 16.24 12.86
C LEU A 62 36.04 17.68 13.35
N THR A 63 34.80 18.11 13.62
CA THR A 63 34.54 19.45 14.15
C THR A 63 35.24 19.65 15.49
N PHE A 64 35.13 18.68 16.39
CA PHE A 64 35.82 18.73 17.68
C PHE A 64 37.33 18.85 17.48
N GLY A 65 37.95 18.03 16.63
CA GLY A 65 39.39 18.07 16.37
C GLY A 65 39.88 19.39 15.77
N VAL A 66 39.18 19.93 14.76
CA VAL A 66 39.52 21.23 14.15
C VAL A 66 39.44 22.36 15.16
N LEU A 67 38.39 22.38 16.00
CA LEU A 67 38.24 23.41 17.02
C LEU A 67 39.22 23.25 18.17
N SER A 68 39.63 22.02 18.52
CA SER A 68 40.73 21.78 19.46
C SER A 68 42.03 22.40 18.96
N LEU A 69 42.35 22.27 17.66
CA LEU A 69 43.51 22.91 17.05
C LEU A 69 43.42 24.44 17.11
N ILE A 70 42.28 25.00 16.69
CA ILE A 70 42.05 26.45 16.70
C ILE A 70 42.17 27.00 18.12
N ARG A 71 41.56 26.32 19.11
CA ARG A 71 41.62 26.73 20.51
C ARG A 71 43.03 26.63 21.08
N ALA A 72 43.80 25.60 20.73
CA ALA A 72 45.20 25.47 21.15
C ALA A 72 46.07 26.66 20.70
N VAL A 73 45.76 27.25 19.54
CA VAL A 73 46.46 28.44 19.01
C VAL A 73 45.98 29.73 19.66
N ILE A 74 44.66 29.91 19.81
CA ILE A 74 44.06 31.22 20.12
C ILE A 74 43.77 31.38 21.62
N LEU A 75 43.41 30.30 22.32
CA LEU A 75 42.92 30.31 23.71
C LEU A 75 43.40 29.06 24.50
N PRO A 76 44.72 28.84 24.67
CA PRO A 76 45.22 27.74 25.48
C PRO A 76 44.79 27.93 26.93
N SER A 77 44.12 26.91 27.48
CA SER A 77 43.58 26.88 28.85
C SER A 77 44.52 26.17 29.83
N SER A 78 45.49 25.39 29.33
CA SER A 78 46.55 24.71 30.08
C SER A 78 47.87 24.78 29.30
N PRO A 79 49.05 24.73 29.97
CA PRO A 79 50.35 24.62 29.30
C PRO A 79 50.45 23.45 28.32
N ILE A 80 49.65 22.39 28.52
CA ILE A 80 49.62 21.20 27.68
C ILE A 80 48.83 21.42 26.39
N ASP A 81 47.92 22.41 26.36
CA ASP A 81 47.06 22.67 25.19
C ASP A 81 47.87 23.04 23.95
N VAL A 82 49.07 23.60 24.12
CA VAL A 82 50.01 23.94 23.03
C VAL A 82 50.40 22.71 22.21
N LEU A 83 50.40 21.51 22.80
CA LEU A 83 50.70 20.27 22.09
C LEU A 83 49.61 19.89 21.07
N PHE A 84 48.39 20.45 21.20
CA PHE A 84 47.28 20.21 20.28
C PHE A 84 47.32 21.11 19.04
N VAL A 85 48.31 21.99 18.90
CA VAL A 85 48.53 22.74 17.65
C VAL A 85 48.88 21.80 16.49
N ASN A 86 49.46 20.63 16.76
CA ASN A 86 49.73 19.62 15.74
C ASN A 86 48.43 18.89 15.32
N PRO A 87 48.04 18.92 14.02
CA PRO A 87 46.83 18.23 13.53
C PRO A 87 46.79 16.71 13.78
N LEU A 88 47.94 16.05 13.86
CA LEU A 88 48.02 14.61 14.17
C LEU A 88 47.64 14.33 15.63
N VAL A 89 47.80 15.32 16.50
CA VAL A 89 47.40 15.25 17.91
C VAL A 89 46.00 15.79 18.10
N SER A 90 45.59 16.86 17.43
CA SER A 90 44.27 17.48 17.60
C SER A 90 43.17 16.91 16.72
N ILE A 91 43.41 16.55 15.46
CA ILE A 91 42.32 16.13 14.55
C ILE A 91 42.19 14.62 14.51
N LEU A 92 43.30 13.92 14.26
CA LEU A 92 43.29 12.48 13.97
C LEU A 92 42.63 11.63 15.09
N PRO A 93 42.96 11.81 16.39
CA PRO A 93 42.34 11.02 17.46
C PRO A 93 40.82 11.19 17.54
N ARG A 94 40.31 12.40 17.30
CA ARG A 94 38.88 12.70 17.44
C ARG A 94 38.06 12.16 16.28
N VAL A 95 38.61 12.19 15.07
CA VAL A 95 37.96 11.56 13.91
C VAL A 95 37.88 10.05 14.10
N ILE A 96 38.99 9.41 14.50
CA ILE A 96 39.02 7.96 14.79
C ILE A 96 38.02 7.61 15.89
N PHE A 97 37.99 8.38 16.97
CA PHE A 97 37.04 8.21 18.07
C PHE A 97 35.58 8.30 17.60
N GLY A 98 35.23 9.34 16.82
CA GLY A 98 33.88 9.52 16.30
C GLY A 98 33.42 8.37 15.39
N ILE A 99 34.32 7.88 14.54
CA ILE A 99 34.06 6.72 13.67
C ILE A 99 33.90 5.44 14.50
N ALA A 100 34.80 5.18 15.45
CA ALA A 100 34.77 3.99 16.29
C ALA A 100 33.50 3.93 17.16
N ALA A 101 33.11 5.08 17.74
CA ALA A 101 31.86 5.19 18.48
C ALA A 101 30.65 4.88 17.61
N GLY A 102 30.56 5.52 16.43
CA GLY A 102 29.44 5.28 15.52
C GLY A 102 29.39 3.83 15.03
N ALA A 103 30.54 3.23 14.72
CA ALA A 103 30.62 1.83 14.29
C ALA A 103 30.17 0.86 15.39
N THR A 104 30.57 1.13 16.63
CA THR A 104 30.16 0.35 17.80
C THR A 104 28.64 0.40 18.01
N PHE A 105 28.04 1.59 17.98
CA PHE A 105 26.60 1.73 18.15
C PHE A 105 25.80 1.20 16.96
N ASP A 106 26.30 1.32 15.73
CA ASP A 106 25.71 0.68 14.55
C ASP A 106 25.74 -0.85 14.64
N ALA A 107 26.84 -1.44 15.12
CA ALA A 107 26.93 -2.87 15.35
C ALA A 107 25.93 -3.34 16.41
N LEU A 108 25.85 -2.65 17.55
CA LEU A 108 24.87 -2.95 18.61
C LEU A 108 23.41 -2.82 18.15
N ARG A 109 23.13 -1.94 17.18
CA ARG A 109 21.80 -1.78 16.57
C ARG A 109 21.47 -2.92 15.61
N LYS A 110 22.45 -3.43 14.86
CA LYS A 110 22.27 -4.50 13.85
C LYS A 110 22.15 -5.89 14.47
N ILE A 111 22.78 -6.13 15.61
CA ILE A 111 22.72 -7.45 16.27
C ILE A 111 21.34 -7.64 16.94
N GLN A 112 20.73 -8.80 16.67
CA GLN A 112 19.44 -9.19 17.24
C GLN A 112 19.63 -9.64 18.70
N MET A 113 19.11 -8.84 19.64
CA MET A 113 19.23 -9.07 21.08
C MET A 113 18.06 -8.39 21.84
N SER A 114 17.85 -8.78 23.09
CA SER A 114 16.80 -8.19 23.94
C SER A 114 17.07 -6.70 24.24
N LYS A 115 16.00 -5.94 24.47
CA LYS A 115 16.09 -4.48 24.73
C LYS A 115 16.92 -4.17 25.99
N SER A 116 16.77 -4.99 27.05
CA SER A 116 17.55 -4.87 28.28
C SER A 116 19.04 -5.11 28.03
N LEU A 117 19.38 -6.16 27.27
CA LEU A 117 20.76 -6.48 26.92
C LEU A 117 21.40 -5.40 26.06
N ARG A 118 20.69 -4.88 25.05
CA ARG A 118 21.20 -3.78 24.22
C ARG A 118 21.48 -2.53 25.06
N THR A 119 20.60 -2.22 26.00
CA THR A 119 20.77 -1.07 26.90
C THR A 119 21.99 -1.25 27.79
N ALA A 120 22.16 -2.43 28.38
CA ALA A 120 23.32 -2.78 29.19
C ALA A 120 24.63 -2.67 28.38
N LEU A 121 24.68 -3.25 27.17
CA LEU A 121 25.86 -3.17 26.30
C LEU A 121 26.16 -1.74 25.84
N THR A 122 25.15 -0.91 25.61
CA THR A 122 25.34 0.51 25.27
C THR A 122 25.96 1.26 26.45
N LEU A 123 25.49 1.02 27.68
CA LEU A 123 26.05 1.63 28.88
C LEU A 123 27.49 1.18 29.13
N ILE A 124 27.82 -0.09 28.81
CA ILE A 124 29.20 -0.62 28.89
C ILE A 124 30.10 -0.03 27.80
N ALA A 125 29.58 0.22 26.60
CA ALA A 125 30.36 0.76 25.49
C ALA A 125 30.82 2.21 25.73
N LEU A 126 30.04 3.03 26.44
CA LEU A 126 30.37 4.43 26.73
C LEU A 126 31.74 4.60 27.42
N PRO A 127 32.03 3.98 28.58
CA PRO A 127 33.33 4.11 29.25
C PRO A 127 34.48 3.54 28.40
N ILE A 128 34.24 2.45 27.66
CA ILE A 128 35.25 1.83 26.79
C ILE A 128 35.65 2.79 25.66
N LEU A 129 34.67 3.41 25.01
CA LEU A 129 34.90 4.38 23.94
C LEU A 129 35.58 5.65 24.45
N THR A 130 35.20 6.14 25.64
CA THR A 130 35.86 7.28 26.27
C THR A 130 37.33 6.95 26.60
N LEU A 131 37.61 5.77 27.16
CA LEU A 131 38.99 5.32 27.39
C LEU A 131 39.77 5.20 26.07
N PHE A 132 39.14 4.67 25.04
CA PHE A 132 39.73 4.55 23.70
C PHE A 132 40.13 5.92 23.14
N HIS A 133 39.29 6.95 23.30
CA HIS A 133 39.63 8.33 22.93
C HIS A 133 40.87 8.84 23.67
N SER A 134 40.92 8.69 24.99
CA SER A 134 42.07 9.12 25.80
C SER A 134 43.35 8.38 25.39
N LEU A 135 43.26 7.06 25.19
CA LEU A 135 44.39 6.22 24.79
C LEU A 135 44.96 6.61 23.42
N ILE A 136 44.11 6.83 22.41
CA ILE A 136 44.59 7.25 21.08
C ILE A 136 45.23 8.64 21.17
N THR A 137 44.63 9.56 21.92
CA THR A 137 45.17 10.91 22.08
C THR A 137 46.57 10.87 22.70
N LEU A 138 46.76 10.10 23.79
CA LEU A 138 48.06 9.92 24.43
C LEU A 138 49.05 9.20 23.50
N SER A 139 48.58 8.22 22.73
CA SER A 139 49.41 7.51 21.74
C SER A 139 49.91 8.48 20.66
N THR A 140 49.04 9.35 20.13
CA THR A 140 49.46 10.36 19.14
C THR A 140 50.38 11.43 19.74
N LEU A 141 50.17 11.82 21.00
CA LEU A 141 51.09 12.71 21.72
C LEU A 141 52.48 12.08 21.83
N TRP A 142 52.57 10.81 22.20
CA TRP A 142 53.83 10.07 22.29
C TRP A 142 54.51 9.98 20.93
N ILE A 143 53.79 9.55 19.89
CA ILE A 143 54.34 9.42 18.53
C ILE A 143 54.94 10.75 18.03
N VAL A 144 54.27 11.87 18.31
CA VAL A 144 54.68 13.19 17.78
C VAL A 144 55.79 13.83 18.61
N TYR A 145 55.77 13.66 19.95
CA TYR A 145 56.59 14.47 20.86
C TYR A 145 57.61 13.68 21.68
N HIS A 146 57.72 12.36 21.56
CA HIS A 146 58.64 11.55 22.38
C HIS A 146 60.12 11.96 22.24
N ASN A 147 60.53 12.49 21.09
CA ASN A 147 61.91 12.91 20.83
C ASN A 147 62.14 14.44 21.00
N ASN A 148 61.19 15.17 21.60
CA ASN A 148 61.28 16.62 21.70
C ASN A 148 62.04 17.06 22.96
N GLU A 149 63.18 17.74 22.77
CA GLU A 149 64.07 18.21 23.85
C GLU A 149 63.36 19.14 24.85
N LEU A 150 62.35 19.89 24.41
CA LEU A 150 61.61 20.85 25.24
C LEU A 150 60.73 20.16 26.30
N LEU A 151 60.24 18.95 25.98
CA LEU A 151 59.43 18.10 26.87
C LEU A 151 60.27 17.11 27.69
N ALA A 152 61.55 16.92 27.36
CA ALA A 152 62.48 16.06 28.10
C ALA A 152 62.78 16.58 29.53
N SER A 153 62.53 17.87 29.78
CA SER A 153 62.68 18.51 31.10
C SER A 153 61.58 18.11 32.11
N PHE A 154 60.42 17.64 31.62
CA PHE A 154 59.38 17.03 32.43
C PHE A 154 59.49 15.51 32.34
N ASN A 155 59.26 14.78 33.44
CA ASN A 155 59.12 13.34 33.33
C ASN A 155 57.85 13.05 32.53
N TYR A 156 58.03 12.81 31.23
CA TYR A 156 56.99 12.68 30.22
C TYR A 156 55.94 11.63 30.60
N TRP A 157 56.37 10.55 31.27
CA TRP A 157 55.49 9.51 31.78
C TRP A 157 54.62 9.96 32.96
N ILE A 158 55.16 10.82 33.84
CA ILE A 158 54.39 11.42 34.94
C ILE A 158 53.36 12.41 34.37
N LEU A 159 53.73 13.18 33.35
CA LEU A 159 52.83 14.10 32.67
C LEU A 159 51.67 13.35 31.98
N LEU A 160 51.96 12.31 31.19
CA LEU A 160 50.90 11.51 30.53
C LEU A 160 50.03 10.74 31.52
N SER A 161 50.61 10.16 32.58
CA SER A 161 49.84 9.42 33.58
C SER A 161 48.95 10.32 34.43
N SER A 162 49.38 11.53 34.76
CA SER A 162 48.54 12.54 35.43
C SER A 162 47.38 13.02 34.54
N ILE A 163 47.64 13.24 33.24
CA ILE A 163 46.59 13.56 32.26
C ILE A 163 45.57 12.41 32.19
N PHE A 164 46.02 11.17 32.08
CA PHE A 164 45.14 10.00 31.98
C PHE A 164 44.32 9.78 33.26
N ALA A 165 44.97 9.86 34.43
CA ALA A 165 44.33 9.56 35.71
C ALA A 165 43.24 10.58 36.07
N VAL A 166 43.48 11.87 35.81
CA VAL A 166 42.52 12.94 36.15
C VAL A 166 41.45 13.10 35.07
N ASN A 167 41.84 13.17 33.79
CA ASN A 167 40.88 13.41 32.71
C ASN A 167 40.10 12.16 32.34
N GLY A 168 40.75 11.00 32.22
CA GLY A 168 40.09 9.76 31.80
C GLY A 168 38.99 9.31 32.76
N LEU A 169 39.22 9.38 34.07
CA LEU A 169 38.23 8.95 35.06
C LEU A 169 37.02 9.89 35.12
N LEU A 170 37.25 11.20 35.09
CA LEU A 170 36.17 12.20 35.09
C LEU A 170 35.38 12.18 33.77
N GLU A 171 36.06 12.06 32.62
CA GLU A 171 35.43 11.94 31.31
C GLU A 171 34.53 10.70 31.22
N ILE A 172 34.94 9.57 31.83
CA ILE A 172 34.12 8.36 31.93
C ILE A 172 32.86 8.62 32.77
N LEU A 173 33.01 9.16 33.98
CA LEU A 173 31.88 9.44 34.87
C LEU A 173 30.86 10.38 34.21
N ILE A 174 31.36 11.45 33.58
CA ILE A 174 30.54 12.42 32.84
C ILE A 174 29.85 11.74 31.64
N SER A 175 30.56 10.89 30.89
CA SER A 175 29.97 10.20 29.73
C SER A 175 28.87 9.20 30.12
N LEU A 176 29.02 8.48 31.23
CA LEU A 176 28.02 7.55 31.76
C LEU A 176 26.76 8.26 32.27
N ALA A 177 26.92 9.44 32.88
CA ALA A 177 25.80 10.22 33.40
C ALA A 177 25.08 11.01 32.29
N LEU A 178 25.82 11.78 31.51
CA LEU A 178 25.25 12.76 30.59
C LEU A 178 24.80 12.15 29.26
N THR A 179 25.53 11.19 28.68
CA THR A 179 25.16 10.66 27.36
C THR A 179 23.77 10.01 27.37
N PRO A 180 23.43 9.12 28.32
CA PRO A 180 22.09 8.53 28.38
C PRO A 180 21.00 9.55 28.72
N ALA A 181 21.28 10.49 29.64
CA ALA A 181 20.33 11.52 30.05
C ALA A 181 19.98 12.47 28.90
N LEU A 182 21.00 12.95 28.17
CA LEU A 182 20.83 13.81 27.00
C LEU A 182 20.17 13.05 25.84
N ALA A 183 20.56 11.80 25.59
CA ALA A 183 19.91 10.96 24.57
C ALA A 183 18.43 10.76 24.89
N PHE A 184 18.08 10.50 26.15
CA PHE A 184 16.68 10.36 26.59
C PHE A 184 15.91 11.67 26.49
N GLY A 185 16.51 12.79 26.91
CA GLY A 185 15.93 14.13 26.85
C GLY A 185 15.66 14.58 25.41
N ILE A 186 16.64 14.43 24.52
CA ILE A 186 16.51 14.70 23.09
C ILE A 186 15.47 13.77 22.47
N TYR A 187 15.47 12.49 22.83
CA TYR A 187 14.45 11.55 22.36
C TYR A 187 13.03 11.94 22.80
N ARG A 188 12.84 12.42 24.03
CA ARG A 188 11.55 12.97 24.50
C ARG A 188 11.20 14.30 23.83
N GLY A 189 12.16 15.20 23.62
CA GLY A 189 11.96 16.48 22.95
C GLY A 189 11.65 16.35 21.46
N ILE A 190 12.27 15.39 20.77
CA ILE A 190 11.93 15.02 19.38
C ILE A 190 10.52 14.43 19.32
N LYS A 191 10.04 13.74 20.37
CA LYS A 191 8.66 13.25 20.45
C LYS A 191 7.64 14.40 20.60
N SER A 192 8.03 15.54 21.17
CA SER A 192 7.16 16.72 21.36
C SER A 192 7.26 17.77 20.24
N LEU A 193 8.34 17.79 19.46
CA LEU A 193 8.53 18.69 18.33
C LEU A 193 8.13 18.02 17.00
N ASN A 194 7.26 18.67 16.24
CA ASN A 194 6.76 18.24 14.91
C ASN A 194 7.83 18.32 13.80
N PHE A 195 9.04 17.78 14.02
CA PHE A 195 10.05 17.62 12.98
C PHE A 195 9.76 16.35 12.16
N LEU A 196 9.09 16.55 11.02
CA LEU A 196 8.58 15.51 10.12
C LEU A 196 9.58 14.47 9.57
N PRO A 197 10.88 14.74 9.32
CA PRO A 197 11.72 13.75 8.63
C PRO A 197 12.21 12.61 9.53
N LEU A 198 12.46 12.88 10.81
CA LEU A 198 12.91 11.86 11.77
C LEU A 198 11.76 10.95 12.21
N LYS A 199 10.52 11.42 12.16
CA LYS A 199 9.34 10.63 12.56
C LYS A 199 9.14 9.44 11.63
N GLU A 200 9.38 9.58 10.32
CA GLU A 200 9.24 8.47 9.36
C GLU A 200 10.34 7.41 9.53
N GLU A 201 11.60 7.79 9.75
CA GLU A 201 12.68 6.81 9.98
C GLU A 201 12.60 6.18 11.38
N LEU A 202 12.18 6.92 12.41
CA LEU A 202 11.92 6.34 13.75
C LEU A 202 10.61 5.54 13.83
N LEU A 203 9.56 5.84 13.05
CA LEU A 203 8.38 4.96 12.94
C LEU A 203 8.76 3.63 12.27
N MET A 204 9.62 3.70 11.26
CA MET A 204 10.14 2.52 10.56
C MET A 204 11.03 1.67 11.47
N MET A 205 11.78 2.27 12.41
CA MET A 205 12.51 1.55 13.46
C MET A 205 11.62 1.07 14.64
N LYS A 206 10.38 1.55 14.76
CA LYS A 206 9.45 1.21 15.86
C LYS A 206 8.30 0.28 15.51
N THR A 207 8.18 -0.15 14.26
CA THR A 207 7.10 -1.06 13.85
C THR A 207 7.66 -2.32 13.24
N GLN A 208 8.59 -3.00 13.92
CA GLN A 208 8.69 -4.44 13.77
C GLN A 208 7.67 -5.06 14.72
N THR A 209 6.43 -5.16 14.25
CA THR A 209 5.40 -5.95 14.92
C THR A 209 5.80 -7.43 14.90
N LYS A 210 5.15 -8.23 15.73
CA LYS A 210 5.29 -9.70 15.72
C LYS A 210 5.11 -10.24 14.29
N PHE A 211 4.07 -9.78 13.60
CA PHE A 211 3.70 -10.27 12.26
C PHE A 211 4.58 -9.74 11.14
N LYS A 212 5.07 -8.48 11.21
CA LYS A 212 6.10 -7.99 10.28
C LYS A 212 7.39 -8.76 10.41
N THR A 213 7.78 -9.14 11.62
CA THR A 213 8.98 -9.97 11.83
C THR A 213 8.75 -11.38 11.30
N LEU A 214 7.58 -11.96 11.59
CA LEU A 214 7.20 -13.30 11.17
C LEU A 214 7.16 -13.45 9.64
N THR A 215 6.60 -12.47 8.92
CA THR A 215 6.36 -12.57 7.47
C THR A 215 7.52 -12.03 6.62
N SER A 216 8.40 -11.18 7.19
CA SER A 216 9.52 -10.58 6.44
C SER A 216 10.41 -11.58 5.68
N PRO A 217 10.75 -12.77 6.21
CA PRO A 217 11.59 -13.74 5.50
C PRO A 217 10.97 -14.26 4.20
N TYR A 218 9.65 -14.25 4.09
CA TYR A 218 8.92 -14.81 2.95
C TYR A 218 8.73 -13.82 1.79
N LEU A 219 9.26 -12.58 1.89
CA LEU A 219 9.01 -11.56 0.87
C LEU A 219 9.58 -11.93 -0.51
N GLU A 220 10.79 -12.47 -0.57
CA GLU A 220 11.41 -12.85 -1.86
C GLU A 220 10.68 -14.04 -2.47
N GLU A 221 10.32 -15.04 -1.66
CA GLU A 221 9.50 -16.17 -2.08
C GLU A 221 8.11 -15.74 -2.57
N ALA A 222 7.49 -14.75 -1.91
CA ALA A 222 6.24 -14.16 -2.36
C ALA A 222 6.39 -13.56 -3.77
N ILE A 223 7.46 -12.80 -4.02
CA ILE A 223 7.73 -12.19 -5.33
C ILE A 223 7.97 -13.26 -6.40
N GLU A 224 8.69 -14.33 -6.07
CA GLU A 224 8.93 -15.47 -6.97
C GLU A 224 7.62 -16.18 -7.34
N LYS A 225 6.76 -16.49 -6.37
CA LYS A 225 5.46 -17.14 -6.62
C LYS A 225 4.47 -16.23 -7.35
N ILE A 226 4.46 -14.92 -7.05
CA ILE A 226 3.75 -13.93 -7.87
C ILE A 226 4.24 -14.02 -9.31
N GLY A 227 5.56 -14.02 -9.52
CA GLY A 227 6.18 -14.13 -10.84
C GLY A 227 5.78 -15.39 -11.61
N ALA A 228 5.72 -16.53 -10.92
CA ALA A 228 5.26 -17.79 -11.49
C ALA A 228 3.77 -17.77 -11.87
N LEU A 229 2.93 -17.12 -11.05
CA LEU A 229 1.48 -17.12 -11.27
C LEU A 229 1.05 -16.10 -12.33
N VAL A 230 1.68 -14.91 -12.39
CA VAL A 230 1.39 -13.90 -13.43
C VAL A 230 1.86 -14.35 -14.82
N ALA A 231 2.73 -15.36 -14.90
CA ALA A 231 3.13 -15.97 -16.16
C ALA A 231 2.00 -16.72 -16.89
N PHE A 232 0.94 -17.08 -16.16
CA PHE A 232 -0.26 -17.63 -16.77
C PHE A 232 -1.18 -16.49 -17.22
N ASP A 233 -1.39 -16.37 -18.53
CA ASP A 233 -2.55 -15.67 -19.06
C ASP A 233 -3.81 -16.46 -18.66
N SER A 234 -4.45 -16.03 -17.58
CA SER A 234 -5.64 -16.65 -16.99
C SER A 234 -6.91 -15.85 -17.32
N THR A 235 -6.96 -15.32 -18.54
CA THR A 235 -8.17 -14.71 -19.10
C THR A 235 -9.22 -15.77 -19.42
N TYR A 236 -10.50 -15.40 -19.24
CA TYR A 236 -11.60 -16.25 -19.71
C TYR A 236 -11.50 -16.44 -21.23
N ASP A 237 -11.56 -17.68 -21.67
CA ASP A 237 -11.44 -18.06 -23.07
C ASP A 237 -12.62 -18.94 -23.48
N GLU A 238 -13.63 -18.33 -24.08
CA GLU A 238 -14.87 -18.98 -24.50
C GLU A 238 -14.62 -20.14 -25.47
N ALA A 239 -13.62 -20.00 -26.36
CA ALA A 239 -13.33 -20.98 -27.39
C ALA A 239 -12.80 -22.31 -26.84
N THR A 240 -12.33 -22.32 -25.59
CA THR A 240 -11.78 -23.51 -24.94
C THR A 240 -12.59 -23.96 -23.74
N VAL A 241 -13.82 -23.47 -23.59
CA VAL A 241 -14.74 -23.92 -22.54
C VAL A 241 -15.23 -25.34 -22.84
N ASP A 242 -15.03 -26.23 -21.88
CA ASP A 242 -15.56 -27.59 -21.87
C ASP A 242 -15.80 -28.06 -20.41
N GLU A 243 -16.24 -29.30 -20.23
CA GLU A 243 -16.53 -29.86 -18.90
C GLU A 243 -15.30 -29.88 -17.98
N GLN A 244 -14.09 -30.01 -18.53
CA GLN A 244 -12.84 -30.00 -17.74
C GLN A 244 -12.29 -28.57 -17.55
N ASN A 245 -12.68 -27.63 -18.40
CA ASN A 245 -12.19 -26.27 -18.45
C ASN A 245 -13.38 -25.29 -18.44
N PRO A 246 -14.12 -25.19 -17.32
CA PRO A 246 -15.40 -24.47 -17.27
C PRO A 246 -15.30 -22.96 -17.58
N TYR A 247 -14.09 -22.39 -17.43
CA TYR A 247 -13.80 -20.98 -17.73
C TYR A 247 -12.68 -20.83 -18.79
N GLY A 248 -12.41 -21.91 -19.53
CA GLY A 248 -11.33 -22.00 -20.52
C GLY A 248 -10.05 -22.64 -19.98
N LYS A 249 -9.21 -23.12 -20.91
CA LYS A 249 -7.95 -23.83 -20.61
C LYS A 249 -6.94 -22.96 -19.86
N LYS A 250 -6.94 -21.67 -20.18
CA LYS A 250 -6.10 -20.63 -19.59
C LYS A 250 -6.30 -20.50 -18.09
N VAL A 251 -7.54 -20.27 -17.65
CA VAL A 251 -7.92 -20.21 -16.23
C VAL A 251 -7.59 -21.53 -15.53
N THR A 252 -7.94 -22.66 -16.15
CA THR A 252 -7.68 -23.99 -15.59
C THR A 252 -6.19 -24.24 -15.34
N ALA A 253 -5.32 -23.79 -16.26
CA ALA A 253 -3.88 -23.89 -16.08
C ALA A 253 -3.38 -23.09 -14.86
N ALA A 254 -3.90 -21.88 -14.63
CA ALA A 254 -3.54 -21.08 -13.46
C ALA A 254 -4.03 -21.70 -12.15
N LEU A 255 -5.26 -22.24 -12.10
CA LEU A 255 -5.76 -22.95 -10.91
C LEU A 255 -4.93 -24.20 -10.60
N LYS A 256 -4.55 -24.98 -11.62
CA LYS A 256 -3.64 -26.11 -11.43
C LYS A 256 -2.25 -25.70 -10.94
N ALA A 257 -1.75 -24.53 -11.35
CA ALA A 257 -0.50 -23.99 -10.84
C ALA A 257 -0.61 -23.61 -9.35
N VAL A 258 -1.75 -23.03 -8.93
CA VAL A 258 -2.06 -22.77 -7.52
C VAL A 258 -2.12 -24.07 -6.72
N GLU A 259 -2.83 -25.08 -7.23
CA GLU A 259 -2.94 -26.40 -6.61
C GLU A 259 -1.56 -27.01 -6.38
N LYS A 260 -0.74 -27.06 -7.43
CA LYS A 260 0.63 -27.59 -7.36
C LYS A 260 1.49 -26.82 -6.36
N MET A 261 1.45 -25.48 -6.41
CA MET A 261 2.22 -24.62 -5.51
C MET A 261 1.88 -24.90 -4.04
N ALA A 262 0.60 -25.06 -3.72
CA ALA A 262 0.16 -25.32 -2.36
C ALA A 262 0.49 -26.73 -1.88
N MET A 263 0.39 -27.74 -2.76
CA MET A 263 0.81 -29.12 -2.45
C MET A 263 2.33 -29.23 -2.25
N ASP A 264 3.13 -28.56 -3.07
CA ASP A 264 4.60 -28.56 -2.96
C ASP A 264 5.06 -27.94 -1.63
N ASP A 265 4.32 -26.94 -1.11
CA ASP A 265 4.52 -26.35 0.22
C ASP A 265 3.89 -27.19 1.35
N GLY A 266 3.28 -28.34 1.03
CA GLY A 266 2.76 -29.33 1.98
C GLY A 266 1.43 -28.95 2.64
N PHE A 267 0.58 -28.16 1.97
CA PHE A 267 -0.80 -27.92 2.40
C PHE A 267 -1.74 -29.03 1.94
N GLU A 268 -2.88 -29.17 2.62
CA GLU A 268 -4.01 -29.93 2.10
C GLU A 268 -4.71 -29.08 1.03
N VAL A 269 -4.99 -29.68 -0.12
CA VAL A 269 -5.54 -28.96 -1.29
C VAL A 269 -6.65 -29.79 -1.92
N ASN A 270 -7.79 -29.14 -2.19
CA ASN A 270 -8.93 -29.73 -2.91
C ASN A 270 -9.26 -28.87 -4.13
N ASN A 271 -9.30 -29.46 -5.31
CA ASN A 271 -9.73 -28.78 -6.54
C ASN A 271 -11.17 -29.20 -6.90
N TYR A 272 -12.08 -28.24 -6.92
CA TYR A 272 -13.49 -28.47 -7.20
C TYR A 272 -13.82 -28.12 -8.65
N GLY A 273 -13.68 -29.13 -9.52
CA GLY A 273 -14.09 -29.05 -10.92
C GLY A 273 -13.34 -28.01 -11.76
N ASN A 274 -12.10 -27.67 -11.38
CA ASN A 274 -11.33 -26.56 -11.99
C ASN A 274 -12.06 -25.21 -11.95
N LYS A 275 -12.95 -25.02 -10.97
CA LYS A 275 -13.62 -23.75 -10.70
C LYS A 275 -13.02 -23.03 -9.50
N VAL A 276 -12.71 -23.79 -8.44
CA VAL A 276 -12.16 -23.29 -7.17
C VAL A 276 -11.13 -24.27 -6.63
N VAL A 277 -9.99 -23.74 -6.20
CA VAL A 277 -8.98 -24.47 -5.43
C VAL A 277 -9.10 -24.05 -3.96
N GLU A 278 -9.30 -25.03 -3.09
CA GLU A 278 -9.36 -24.85 -1.64
C GLU A 278 -8.03 -25.30 -1.03
N ILE A 279 -7.37 -24.42 -0.28
CA ILE A 279 -6.15 -24.70 0.47
C ILE A 279 -6.48 -24.66 1.95
N LEU A 280 -6.18 -25.75 2.67
CA LEU A 280 -6.57 -25.94 4.06
C LEU A 280 -5.37 -26.08 5.00
N TYR A 281 -5.51 -25.50 6.19
CA TYR A 281 -4.62 -25.76 7.31
C TYR A 281 -5.34 -25.64 8.66
N GLY A 282 -4.87 -26.37 9.67
CA GLY A 282 -5.47 -26.37 11.00
C GLY A 282 -6.64 -27.34 11.14
N LYS A 283 -7.29 -27.33 12.30
CA LYS A 283 -8.38 -28.24 12.67
C LYS A 283 -9.41 -27.49 13.50
N GLY A 284 -10.69 -27.83 13.35
CA GLY A 284 -11.80 -27.24 14.09
C GLY A 284 -13.01 -26.99 13.19
N GLU A 285 -14.21 -26.94 13.78
CA GLU A 285 -15.45 -26.64 13.04
C GLU A 285 -15.52 -25.16 12.62
N LYS A 286 -15.06 -24.27 13.51
CA LYS A 286 -14.96 -22.83 13.22
C LYS A 286 -13.74 -22.55 12.35
N ASN A 287 -13.92 -21.64 11.40
CA ASN A 287 -12.92 -21.38 10.38
C ASN A 287 -12.76 -19.89 10.05
N VAL A 288 -11.53 -19.53 9.68
CA VAL A 288 -11.21 -18.25 9.04
C VAL A 288 -11.06 -18.53 7.54
N THR A 289 -11.96 -17.99 6.73
CA THR A 289 -11.92 -18.19 5.27
C THR A 289 -11.44 -16.94 4.54
N ILE A 290 -10.50 -17.11 3.62
CA ILE A 290 -9.96 -16.06 2.77
C ILE A 290 -10.36 -16.39 1.33
N LEU A 291 -10.92 -15.44 0.60
CA LEU A 291 -11.42 -15.65 -0.78
C LEU A 291 -10.60 -14.78 -1.73
N ALA A 292 -9.89 -15.39 -2.66
CA ALA A 292 -9.03 -14.74 -3.65
C ALA A 292 -9.30 -15.33 -5.04
N HIS A 293 -8.79 -14.73 -6.12
CA HIS A 293 -8.92 -15.29 -7.49
C HIS A 293 -7.60 -15.37 -8.26
N ALA A 294 -7.63 -16.22 -9.28
CA ALA A 294 -6.53 -16.42 -10.21
C ALA A 294 -6.86 -15.99 -11.64
N ASP A 295 -8.14 -15.81 -12.00
CA ASP A 295 -8.51 -15.23 -13.30
C ASP A 295 -8.19 -13.73 -13.36
N VAL A 296 -7.97 -13.23 -14.56
CA VAL A 296 -7.61 -11.83 -14.81
C VAL A 296 -8.35 -11.29 -16.03
N VAL A 297 -8.59 -9.98 -16.09
CA VAL A 297 -9.03 -9.32 -17.33
C VAL A 297 -7.94 -9.34 -18.42
N PRO A 298 -8.33 -9.27 -19.72
CA PRO A 298 -7.37 -9.15 -20.81
C PRO A 298 -6.37 -8.01 -20.64
N ALA A 299 -5.14 -8.21 -21.08
CA ALA A 299 -4.15 -7.15 -21.17
C ALA A 299 -4.49 -6.24 -22.37
N SER A 300 -5.07 -5.08 -22.10
CA SER A 300 -5.39 -4.05 -23.08
C SER A 300 -4.46 -2.82 -22.90
N GLY A 301 -4.44 -1.93 -23.90
CA GLY A 301 -3.61 -0.71 -23.88
C GLY A 301 -2.14 -0.91 -24.23
N GLU A 302 -1.35 0.15 -24.05
CA GLU A 302 0.10 0.15 -24.35
C GLU A 302 0.91 -0.25 -23.13
N TRP A 303 1.42 -1.48 -23.12
CA TRP A 303 2.28 -1.99 -22.06
C TRP A 303 3.75 -1.67 -22.31
N THR A 304 4.47 -1.23 -21.27
CA THR A 304 5.92 -0.96 -21.37
C THR A 304 6.75 -2.26 -21.46
N SER A 305 6.18 -3.38 -21.01
CA SER A 305 6.79 -4.72 -21.04
C SER A 305 5.72 -5.79 -21.20
N ASP A 306 6.12 -7.04 -21.51
CA ASP A 306 5.20 -8.17 -21.57
C ASP A 306 4.30 -8.25 -20.31
N PRO A 307 2.95 -8.18 -20.46
CA PRO A 307 2.02 -8.17 -19.34
C PRO A 307 2.04 -9.46 -18.52
N TYR A 308 2.44 -10.59 -19.11
CA TYR A 308 2.51 -11.89 -18.44
C TYR A 308 3.95 -12.26 -18.06
N LYS A 309 4.82 -11.26 -17.91
CA LYS A 309 6.17 -11.45 -17.37
C LYS A 309 6.44 -10.44 -16.26
N LEU A 310 6.64 -10.93 -15.03
CA LEU A 310 6.89 -10.06 -13.89
C LEU A 310 8.13 -9.19 -14.11
N ARG A 311 7.92 -7.88 -14.21
CA ARG A 311 9.00 -6.89 -14.23
C ARG A 311 9.15 -6.29 -12.84
N ARG A 312 10.27 -6.57 -12.19
CA ARG A 312 10.63 -6.02 -10.87
C ARG A 312 11.51 -4.79 -11.02
N THR A 313 11.15 -3.71 -10.30
CA THR A 313 12.01 -2.55 -10.07
C THR A 313 12.43 -2.50 -8.60
N LYS A 314 13.18 -1.47 -8.20
CA LYS A 314 13.57 -1.27 -6.78
C LYS A 314 12.36 -1.08 -5.85
N THR A 315 11.23 -0.62 -6.38
CA THR A 315 10.08 -0.17 -5.57
C THR A 315 8.76 -0.85 -5.94
N HIS A 316 8.61 -1.31 -7.18
CA HIS A 316 7.36 -1.86 -7.72
C HIS A 316 7.58 -3.17 -8.46
N LEU A 317 6.51 -3.95 -8.53
CA LEU A 317 6.32 -5.10 -9.41
C LEU A 317 5.28 -4.74 -10.47
N TYR A 318 5.50 -5.13 -11.71
CA TYR A 318 4.60 -4.88 -12.84
C TYR A 318 4.27 -6.18 -13.56
N ALA A 319 2.99 -6.47 -13.74
CA ALA A 319 2.42 -7.54 -14.56
C ALA A 319 0.89 -7.47 -14.46
N ARG A 320 0.16 -8.05 -15.41
CA ARG A 320 -1.29 -8.26 -15.29
C ARG A 320 -1.58 -9.20 -14.12
N GLY A 321 -2.49 -8.78 -13.25
CA GLY A 321 -2.93 -9.50 -12.07
C GLY A 321 -2.02 -9.37 -10.85
N VAL A 322 -0.97 -8.55 -10.93
CA VAL A 322 -0.07 -8.32 -9.79
C VAL A 322 -0.76 -7.54 -8.67
N ALA A 323 -1.76 -6.72 -9.00
CA ALA A 323 -2.59 -5.98 -8.06
C ALA A 323 -3.95 -6.63 -7.84
N ASP A 324 -4.49 -7.30 -8.85
CA ASP A 324 -5.84 -7.87 -8.86
C ASP A 324 -5.87 -9.21 -9.62
N ASP A 325 -5.79 -10.37 -8.95
CA ASP A 325 -5.65 -10.57 -7.49
C ASP A 325 -4.53 -11.57 -7.16
N LYS A 326 -3.64 -11.88 -8.11
CA LYS A 326 -2.52 -12.82 -7.88
C LYS A 326 -1.55 -12.32 -6.81
N GLY A 327 -1.31 -11.01 -6.76
CA GLY A 327 -0.49 -10.39 -5.71
C GLY A 327 -1.09 -10.49 -4.30
N PRO A 328 -2.31 -9.97 -4.07
CA PRO A 328 -2.98 -10.07 -2.77
C PRO A 328 -3.27 -11.53 -2.36
N PHE A 329 -3.62 -12.42 -3.31
CA PHE A 329 -3.65 -13.87 -3.09
C PHE A 329 -2.33 -14.37 -2.48
N ILE A 330 -1.19 -14.14 -3.13
CA ILE A 330 0.11 -14.63 -2.63
C ILE A 330 0.48 -13.97 -1.29
N ALA A 331 0.09 -12.71 -1.07
CA ALA A 331 0.30 -12.04 0.22
C ALA A 331 -0.43 -12.76 1.36
N SER A 332 -1.70 -13.12 1.15
CA SER A 332 -2.51 -13.87 2.12
C SER A 332 -2.04 -15.32 2.29
N TYR A 333 -1.61 -15.96 1.20
CA TYR A 333 -1.00 -17.30 1.22
C TYR A 333 0.28 -17.33 2.06
N MET A 334 1.15 -16.34 1.89
CA MET A 334 2.40 -16.24 2.68
C MET A 334 2.15 -15.90 4.14
N ALA A 335 1.10 -15.13 4.44
CA ALA A 335 0.66 -14.92 5.80
C ALA A 335 0.25 -16.25 6.46
N LEU A 336 -0.56 -17.06 5.77
CA LEU A 336 -0.95 -18.40 6.23
C LEU A 336 0.27 -19.32 6.43
N LYS A 337 1.18 -19.36 5.46
CA LYS A 337 2.42 -20.16 5.55
C LYS A 337 3.27 -19.78 6.76
N ALA A 338 3.48 -18.48 6.99
CA ALA A 338 4.27 -18.00 8.12
C ALA A 338 3.60 -18.33 9.48
N LEU A 339 2.27 -18.24 9.57
CA LEU A 339 1.51 -18.63 10.77
C LEU A 339 1.56 -20.14 11.03
N ARG A 340 1.49 -20.95 9.97
CA ARG A 340 1.65 -22.40 10.03
C ARG A 340 3.01 -22.78 10.58
N GLU A 341 4.09 -22.26 9.98
CA GLU A 341 5.46 -22.62 10.35
C GLU A 341 5.85 -22.14 11.76
N SER A 342 5.21 -21.08 12.25
CA SER A 342 5.38 -20.62 13.64
C SER A 342 4.51 -21.36 14.66
N GLY A 343 3.64 -22.28 14.23
CA GLY A 343 2.74 -23.03 15.11
C GLY A 343 1.66 -22.18 15.77
N MET A 344 1.31 -21.02 15.20
CA MET A 344 0.36 -20.07 15.80
C MET A 344 -1.11 -20.44 15.58
N ILE A 345 -1.42 -21.24 14.55
CA ILE A 345 -2.77 -21.70 14.28
C ILE A 345 -3.04 -22.93 15.15
N THR A 346 -3.79 -22.73 16.24
CA THR A 346 -4.25 -23.80 17.13
C THR A 346 -5.75 -23.68 17.30
N ASP A 347 -6.46 -24.81 17.23
CA ASP A 347 -7.89 -24.92 17.58
C ASP A 347 -8.89 -24.22 16.64
N TYR A 348 -8.44 -23.78 15.46
CA TYR A 348 -9.30 -23.34 14.36
C TYR A 348 -8.72 -23.77 13.01
N GLN A 349 -9.57 -23.79 11.98
CA GLN A 349 -9.18 -24.05 10.59
C GLN A 349 -9.00 -22.73 9.84
N VAL A 350 -8.00 -22.64 8.97
CA VAL A 350 -7.89 -21.59 7.95
C VAL A 350 -8.12 -22.21 6.58
N ARG A 351 -8.99 -21.57 5.79
CA ARG A 351 -9.34 -21.97 4.44
C ARG A 351 -9.06 -20.83 3.48
N LEU A 352 -8.21 -21.06 2.49
CA LEU A 352 -7.95 -20.11 1.41
C LEU A 352 -8.58 -20.65 0.13
N LEU A 353 -9.61 -19.97 -0.37
CA LEU A 353 -10.34 -20.31 -1.58
C LEU A 353 -9.83 -19.46 -2.74
N VAL A 354 -9.43 -20.10 -3.83
CA VAL A 354 -8.93 -19.44 -5.04
C VAL A 354 -9.88 -19.74 -6.20
N GLY A 355 -10.65 -18.75 -6.62
CA GLY A 355 -11.60 -18.85 -7.73
C GLY A 355 -10.98 -18.56 -9.09
N GLY A 356 -11.68 -18.93 -10.16
CA GLY A 356 -11.28 -18.68 -11.55
C GLY A 356 -12.31 -17.94 -12.39
N ASN A 357 -13.25 -17.21 -11.77
CA ASN A 357 -14.28 -16.47 -12.50
C ASN A 357 -14.77 -15.23 -11.74
N GLU A 358 -13.92 -14.57 -10.95
CA GLU A 358 -14.32 -13.32 -10.26
C GLU A 358 -14.76 -12.27 -11.29
N GLU A 359 -13.90 -12.03 -12.28
CA GLU A 359 -13.95 -10.93 -13.24
C GLU A 359 -15.16 -11.00 -14.19
N ARG A 360 -15.92 -12.11 -14.12
CA ARG A 360 -17.11 -12.38 -14.93
C ARG A 360 -18.34 -12.77 -14.10
N GLY A 361 -18.38 -12.38 -12.83
CA GLY A 361 -19.57 -12.48 -11.98
C GLY A 361 -19.56 -13.63 -10.98
N SER A 362 -18.38 -14.14 -10.65
CA SER A 362 -18.12 -14.99 -9.49
C SER A 362 -18.86 -16.32 -9.47
N ASP A 363 -19.09 -16.94 -10.65
CA ASP A 363 -19.74 -18.26 -10.76
C ASP A 363 -19.01 -19.34 -9.94
N CYS A 364 -17.69 -19.22 -9.81
CA CYS A 364 -16.87 -20.15 -9.05
C CYS A 364 -17.24 -20.19 -7.55
N MET A 365 -17.46 -19.03 -6.90
CA MET A 365 -17.86 -18.99 -5.49
C MET A 365 -19.33 -19.36 -5.30
N LYS A 366 -20.20 -19.01 -6.25
CA LYS A 366 -21.60 -19.47 -6.28
C LYS A 366 -21.65 -21.00 -6.37
N TYR A 367 -20.83 -21.60 -7.22
CA TYR A 367 -20.69 -23.04 -7.31
C TYR A 367 -20.24 -23.64 -5.97
N TYR A 368 -19.22 -23.06 -5.34
CA TYR A 368 -18.68 -23.54 -4.07
C TYR A 368 -19.70 -23.51 -2.91
N PHE A 369 -20.33 -22.36 -2.66
CA PHE A 369 -21.23 -22.19 -1.51
C PHE A 369 -22.67 -22.62 -1.78
N LYS A 370 -23.20 -22.41 -3.00
CA LYS A 370 -24.61 -22.67 -3.31
C LYS A 370 -24.82 -24.05 -3.95
N THR A 371 -23.93 -24.47 -4.86
CA THR A 371 -24.06 -25.76 -5.56
C THR A 371 -23.49 -26.90 -4.73
N LEU A 372 -22.23 -26.79 -4.29
CA LEU A 372 -21.58 -27.80 -3.45
C LEU A 372 -22.00 -27.74 -1.98
N LYS A 373 -22.68 -26.66 -1.57
CA LYS A 373 -23.16 -26.43 -0.19
C LYS A 373 -22.06 -26.58 0.85
N LYS A 374 -20.86 -26.09 0.52
CA LYS A 374 -19.71 -26.12 1.44
C LYS A 374 -19.99 -25.23 2.66
N PRO A 375 -19.41 -25.54 3.83
CA PRO A 375 -19.67 -24.77 5.05
C PRO A 375 -19.29 -23.29 4.89
N GLN A 376 -20.19 -22.41 5.34
CA GLN A 376 -19.96 -20.97 5.36
C GLN A 376 -18.82 -20.58 6.32
N PRO A 377 -18.15 -19.45 6.07
CA PRO A 377 -17.13 -18.92 6.98
C PRO A 377 -17.69 -18.55 8.36
N THR A 378 -16.92 -18.82 9.43
CA THR A 378 -17.20 -18.21 10.74
C THR A 378 -16.82 -16.74 10.70
N PHE A 379 -15.61 -16.47 10.21
CA PHE A 379 -15.13 -15.15 9.84
C PHE A 379 -14.33 -15.25 8.56
N GLY A 380 -14.29 -14.20 7.75
CA GLY A 380 -13.49 -14.21 6.55
C GLY A 380 -13.25 -12.84 5.95
N PHE A 381 -12.38 -12.82 4.94
CA PHE A 381 -12.13 -11.63 4.16
C PHE A 381 -11.68 -11.94 2.73
N SER A 382 -11.92 -11.01 1.81
CA SER A 382 -11.32 -11.02 0.47
C SER A 382 -10.11 -10.08 0.45
N PRO A 383 -8.88 -10.49 0.04
CA PRO A 383 -7.75 -9.60 -0.09
C PRO A 383 -7.82 -8.71 -1.34
N ASP A 384 -8.77 -8.98 -2.25
CA ASP A 384 -9.09 -8.16 -3.40
C ASP A 384 -9.98 -6.97 -2.99
N ALA A 385 -9.32 -5.87 -2.58
CA ALA A 385 -9.98 -4.63 -2.15
C ALA A 385 -8.98 -3.49 -1.87
N SER A 386 -9.53 -2.35 -1.44
CA SER A 386 -8.78 -1.24 -0.83
C SER A 386 -8.73 -1.32 0.70
N TRP A 387 -7.65 -0.78 1.27
CA TRP A 387 -7.51 -0.49 2.69
C TRP A 387 -8.40 0.69 3.12
N PRO A 388 -8.79 0.78 4.41
CA PRO A 388 -8.57 -0.19 5.47
C PRO A 388 -9.42 -1.44 5.38
N LEU A 389 -10.67 -1.33 4.92
CA LEU A 389 -11.58 -2.41 4.56
C LEU A 389 -12.83 -1.81 3.90
N ILE A 390 -13.60 -2.66 3.22
CA ILE A 390 -14.86 -2.31 2.58
C ILE A 390 -15.99 -3.01 3.33
N PHE A 391 -16.70 -2.29 4.19
CA PHE A 391 -17.78 -2.86 5.01
C PHE A 391 -19.15 -2.80 4.32
N GLY A 392 -19.23 -2.09 3.20
CA GLY A 392 -20.46 -1.84 2.47
C GLY A 392 -20.23 -1.87 0.97
N GLU A 393 -21.04 -2.64 0.26
CA GLU A 393 -21.07 -2.69 -1.20
C GLU A 393 -22.53 -2.52 -1.67
N LYS A 394 -22.77 -1.56 -2.55
CA LYS A 394 -24.12 -1.32 -3.11
C LYS A 394 -24.69 -2.60 -3.71
N GLY A 395 -26.00 -2.80 -3.58
CA GLY A 395 -26.68 -3.84 -4.34
C GLY A 395 -26.67 -3.50 -5.83
N ILE A 396 -26.70 -4.50 -6.69
CA ILE A 396 -26.64 -4.34 -8.15
C ILE A 396 -27.83 -5.08 -8.75
N THR A 397 -28.60 -4.40 -9.59
CA THR A 397 -29.65 -5.01 -10.40
C THR A 397 -29.45 -4.59 -11.86
N ASN A 398 -29.24 -5.57 -12.74
CA ASN A 398 -29.19 -5.38 -14.18
C ASN A 398 -30.56 -5.66 -14.78
N PHE A 399 -30.98 -4.80 -15.70
CA PHE A 399 -32.19 -5.00 -16.47
C PHE A 399 -32.04 -4.43 -17.88
N ILE A 400 -32.81 -4.98 -18.82
CA ILE A 400 -32.92 -4.48 -20.18
C ILE A 400 -34.22 -3.69 -20.28
N ALA A 401 -34.13 -2.43 -20.69
CA ALA A 401 -35.29 -1.67 -21.12
C ALA A 401 -35.51 -1.87 -22.62
N VAL A 402 -36.63 -2.46 -23.01
CA VAL A 402 -36.93 -2.86 -24.39
C VAL A 402 -38.31 -2.35 -24.83
N GLY A 403 -38.36 -1.79 -26.03
CA GLY A 403 -39.59 -1.28 -26.62
C GLY A 403 -39.50 -1.09 -28.12
N GLU A 404 -40.66 -1.09 -28.77
CA GLU A 404 -40.78 -0.74 -30.18
C GLU A 404 -40.81 0.78 -30.35
N ILE A 405 -39.95 1.32 -31.20
CA ILE A 405 -39.83 2.74 -31.50
C ILE A 405 -39.60 2.91 -33.01
N GLU A 406 -40.49 3.68 -33.65
CA GLU A 406 -40.34 4.03 -35.05
C GLU A 406 -39.39 5.22 -35.22
N LEU A 407 -38.26 4.98 -35.89
CA LEU A 407 -37.27 5.98 -36.27
C LEU A 407 -37.03 5.91 -37.79
N PRO A 408 -37.92 6.50 -38.62
CA PRO A 408 -37.98 6.23 -40.07
C PRO A 408 -36.68 6.49 -40.84
N LYS A 409 -35.82 7.36 -40.32
CA LYS A 409 -34.55 7.76 -40.94
C LYS A 409 -33.33 7.03 -40.38
N ILE A 410 -33.51 6.24 -39.33
CA ILE A 410 -32.44 5.53 -38.61
C ILE A 410 -32.54 4.05 -38.92
N ILE A 411 -31.41 3.47 -39.33
CA ILE A 411 -31.28 2.04 -39.65
C ILE A 411 -30.85 1.28 -38.41
N LYS A 412 -29.82 1.79 -37.74
CA LYS A 412 -29.19 1.11 -36.62
C LYS A 412 -28.59 2.11 -35.64
N ILE A 413 -28.67 1.80 -34.35
CA ILE A 413 -27.87 2.44 -33.29
C ILE A 413 -27.18 1.32 -32.54
N GLU A 414 -25.88 1.41 -32.32
CA GLU A 414 -25.15 0.41 -31.55
C GLU A 414 -24.03 1.06 -30.75
N GLY A 415 -24.02 0.82 -29.45
CA GLY A 415 -22.97 1.31 -28.57
C GLY A 415 -22.89 0.52 -27.28
N GLY A 416 -21.66 0.41 -26.76
CA GLY A 416 -21.40 -0.26 -25.49
C GLY A 416 -20.92 -1.69 -25.66
N VAL A 417 -19.92 -2.05 -24.85
CA VAL A 417 -19.32 -3.40 -24.84
C VAL A 417 -19.76 -4.22 -23.63
N ALA A 418 -20.10 -3.55 -22.52
CA ALA A 418 -20.46 -4.19 -21.26
C ALA A 418 -21.47 -3.34 -20.48
N THR A 419 -22.42 -3.98 -19.81
CA THR A 419 -23.50 -3.32 -19.05
C THR A 419 -22.97 -2.53 -17.86
N ASN A 420 -21.84 -2.95 -17.28
CA ASN A 420 -21.14 -2.31 -16.16
C ASN A 420 -20.11 -1.25 -16.61
N ALA A 421 -20.14 -0.76 -17.85
CA ALA A 421 -19.25 0.30 -18.34
C ALA A 421 -20.04 1.45 -18.99
N VAL A 422 -19.55 2.67 -18.87
CA VAL A 422 -20.11 3.83 -19.59
C VAL A 422 -19.74 3.73 -21.07
N ILE A 423 -20.71 3.91 -21.96
CA ILE A 423 -20.52 3.80 -23.41
C ILE A 423 -19.56 4.89 -23.92
N GLU A 424 -18.35 4.50 -24.33
CA GLU A 424 -17.37 5.44 -24.91
C GLU A 424 -17.56 5.69 -26.41
N ARG A 425 -18.23 4.78 -27.11
CA ARG A 425 -18.40 4.82 -28.55
C ARG A 425 -19.77 4.30 -28.94
N CYS A 426 -20.48 5.08 -29.74
CA CYS A 426 -21.80 4.72 -30.26
C CYS A 426 -21.87 5.05 -31.75
N GLU A 427 -22.34 4.10 -32.54
CA GLU A 427 -22.57 4.22 -33.98
C GLU A 427 -24.04 4.46 -34.27
N ILE A 428 -24.33 5.30 -35.24
CA ILE A 428 -25.66 5.50 -35.81
C ILE A 428 -25.55 5.38 -37.33
N ILE A 429 -26.37 4.52 -37.92
CA ILE A 429 -26.50 4.41 -39.37
C ILE A 429 -27.83 5.06 -39.77
N SER A 430 -27.78 6.06 -40.66
CA SER A 430 -28.93 6.86 -41.10
C SER A 430 -28.95 6.99 -42.62
N TYR A 431 -30.14 7.16 -43.20
CA TYR A 431 -30.31 7.55 -44.61
C TYR A 431 -30.15 9.06 -44.84
N ASP A 432 -30.25 9.85 -43.77
CA ASP A 432 -30.34 11.31 -43.84
C ASP A 432 -29.11 11.96 -43.17
N PRO A 433 -28.32 12.76 -43.93
CA PRO A 433 -27.15 13.45 -43.40
C PRO A 433 -27.51 14.58 -42.42
N GLN A 434 -28.75 15.07 -42.42
CA GLN A 434 -29.16 16.18 -41.54
C GLN A 434 -29.07 15.85 -40.05
N LEU A 435 -29.02 14.56 -39.69
CA LEU A 435 -28.74 14.10 -38.33
C LEU A 435 -27.46 14.73 -37.76
N GLU A 436 -26.46 15.03 -38.59
CA GLU A 436 -25.22 15.70 -38.19
C GLU A 436 -25.47 16.99 -37.41
N ASN A 437 -26.48 17.78 -37.81
CA ASN A 437 -26.80 19.07 -37.17
C ASN A 437 -27.26 18.90 -35.71
N PHE A 438 -27.83 17.75 -35.38
CA PHE A 438 -28.30 17.41 -34.03
C PHE A 438 -27.14 16.81 -33.21
N ILE A 439 -26.35 15.92 -33.82
CA ILE A 439 -25.14 15.36 -33.20
C ILE A 439 -24.16 16.48 -32.84
N LYS A 440 -23.92 17.44 -33.74
CA LYS A 440 -23.00 18.56 -33.52
C LYS A 440 -23.40 19.44 -32.33
N ARG A 441 -24.69 19.52 -31.99
CA ARG A 441 -25.19 20.28 -30.83
C ARG A 441 -24.99 19.54 -29.51
N ASN A 442 -25.06 18.21 -29.53
CA ASN A 442 -25.07 17.37 -28.33
C ASN A 442 -23.71 16.69 -28.03
N ALA A 443 -22.92 16.37 -29.06
CA ALA A 443 -21.67 15.64 -28.95
C ALA A 443 -20.45 16.57 -29.01
N LYS A 444 -19.49 16.35 -28.11
CA LYS A 444 -18.19 17.06 -28.13
C LYS A 444 -17.27 16.59 -29.25
N LYS A 445 -17.33 15.30 -29.60
CA LYS A 445 -16.49 14.67 -30.62
C LYS A 445 -17.31 13.62 -31.38
N TYR A 446 -17.28 13.69 -32.70
CA TYR A 446 -17.92 12.72 -33.58
C TYR A 446 -17.19 12.65 -34.93
N THR A 447 -17.44 11.61 -35.70
CA THR A 447 -17.06 11.49 -37.11
C THR A 447 -18.27 11.12 -37.96
N VAL A 448 -18.22 11.48 -39.23
CA VAL A 448 -19.24 11.13 -40.23
C VAL A 448 -18.55 10.55 -41.44
N GLU A 449 -19.03 9.41 -41.91
CA GLU A 449 -18.57 8.77 -43.13
C GLU A 449 -19.79 8.41 -43.99
N LYS A 450 -19.71 8.68 -45.28
CA LYS A 450 -20.71 8.23 -46.25
C LYS A 450 -20.31 6.83 -46.73
N VAL A 451 -21.19 5.85 -46.54
CA VAL A 451 -21.01 4.47 -46.97
C VAL A 451 -22.18 4.13 -47.90
N ASP A 452 -21.90 4.03 -49.19
CA ASP A 452 -22.91 3.92 -50.27
C ASP A 452 -23.96 5.05 -50.18
N ASP A 453 -25.24 4.70 -50.04
CA ASP A 453 -26.36 5.64 -49.88
C ASP A 453 -26.73 5.91 -48.40
N LYS A 454 -25.83 5.59 -47.48
CA LYS A 454 -26.03 5.71 -46.03
C LYS A 454 -24.93 6.55 -45.40
N PHE A 455 -25.18 7.01 -44.18
CA PHE A 455 -24.25 7.77 -43.38
C PHE A 455 -24.00 7.05 -42.06
N LEU A 456 -22.73 6.79 -41.77
CA LEU A 456 -22.25 6.28 -40.50
C LEU A 456 -21.79 7.47 -39.65
N PHE A 457 -22.50 7.69 -38.55
CA PHE A 457 -22.11 8.64 -37.52
C PHE A 457 -21.50 7.88 -36.35
N VAL A 458 -20.33 8.30 -35.90
CA VAL A 458 -19.69 7.73 -34.71
C VAL A 458 -19.53 8.82 -33.67
N ILE A 459 -20.17 8.65 -32.52
CA ILE A 459 -20.10 9.57 -31.39
C ILE A 459 -19.08 9.03 -30.38
N PHE A 460 -18.20 9.91 -29.91
CA PHE A 460 -17.18 9.57 -28.92
C PHE A 460 -17.49 10.22 -27.58
N GLY A 461 -17.53 9.38 -26.56
CA GLY A 461 -17.71 9.71 -25.16
C GLY A 461 -16.42 9.50 -24.36
N LYS A 462 -16.57 9.07 -23.11
CA LYS A 462 -15.47 8.72 -22.21
C LYS A 462 -15.90 7.54 -21.34
N SER A 463 -15.17 6.43 -21.44
CA SER A 463 -15.42 5.24 -20.61
C SER A 463 -15.22 5.54 -19.12
N ALA A 464 -15.98 4.84 -18.29
CA ALA A 464 -15.89 4.80 -16.84
C ALA A 464 -16.58 3.53 -16.33
N HIS A 465 -16.27 3.10 -15.11
CA HIS A 465 -16.97 1.99 -14.48
C HIS A 465 -18.42 2.38 -14.14
N GLY A 466 -19.36 1.46 -14.30
CA GLY A 466 -20.79 1.68 -14.12
C GLY A 466 -21.22 2.00 -12.68
N SER A 467 -20.34 1.82 -11.69
CA SER A 467 -20.56 2.30 -10.32
C SER A 467 -20.27 3.79 -10.12
N THR A 468 -19.56 4.42 -11.06
CA THR A 468 -19.15 5.82 -11.03
C THR A 468 -19.39 6.46 -12.41
N PRO A 469 -20.63 6.41 -12.95
CA PRO A 469 -20.90 6.93 -14.29
C PRO A 469 -20.62 8.44 -14.42
N GLU A 470 -20.57 9.18 -13.31
CA GLU A 470 -20.35 10.63 -13.25
C GLU A 470 -18.97 11.08 -13.74
N ILE A 471 -17.97 10.20 -13.76
CA ILE A 471 -16.62 10.52 -14.29
C ILE A 471 -16.49 10.24 -15.79
N GLY A 472 -17.49 9.58 -16.37
CA GLY A 472 -17.58 9.22 -17.79
C GLY A 472 -18.39 10.23 -18.61
N LEU A 473 -18.56 9.92 -19.89
CA LEU A 473 -19.44 10.65 -20.81
C LEU A 473 -20.10 9.62 -21.72
N ASN A 474 -21.39 9.37 -21.53
CA ASN A 474 -22.11 8.28 -22.19
C ASN A 474 -22.49 8.63 -23.64
N ALA A 475 -21.75 8.07 -24.62
CA ALA A 475 -21.99 8.30 -26.05
C ALA A 475 -23.33 7.73 -26.53
N GLY A 476 -23.83 6.65 -25.91
CA GLY A 476 -25.15 6.07 -26.20
C GLY A 476 -26.28 7.03 -25.86
N MET A 477 -26.28 7.60 -24.66
CA MET A 477 -27.31 8.59 -24.27
C MET A 477 -27.26 9.86 -25.11
N ILE A 478 -26.07 10.31 -25.52
CA ILE A 478 -25.90 11.44 -26.44
C ILE A 478 -26.46 11.11 -27.84
N ALA A 479 -26.25 9.88 -28.32
CA ALA A 479 -26.81 9.38 -29.58
C ALA A 479 -28.34 9.39 -29.53
N LEU A 480 -28.93 8.79 -28.49
CA LEU A 480 -30.39 8.73 -28.32
C LEU A 480 -30.99 10.14 -28.24
N LYS A 481 -30.36 11.07 -27.51
CA LYS A 481 -30.79 12.47 -27.46
C LYS A 481 -30.78 13.14 -28.84
N SER A 482 -29.70 12.95 -29.60
CA SER A 482 -29.56 13.55 -30.93
C SER A 482 -30.60 13.00 -31.91
N VAL A 483 -30.87 11.70 -31.83
CA VAL A 483 -31.89 11.03 -32.65
C VAL A 483 -33.30 11.43 -32.25
N ALA A 484 -33.58 11.58 -30.95
CA ALA A 484 -34.87 12.03 -30.44
C ALA A 484 -35.24 13.41 -30.99
N GLU A 485 -34.32 14.36 -30.91
CA GLU A 485 -34.50 15.71 -31.45
C GLU A 485 -34.62 15.71 -32.99
N PHE A 486 -33.86 14.85 -33.67
CA PHE A 486 -33.88 14.77 -35.14
C PHE A 486 -35.17 14.18 -35.69
N CYS A 487 -35.68 13.13 -35.06
CA CYS A 487 -36.90 12.44 -35.47
C CYS A 487 -38.17 13.07 -34.87
N ASP A 488 -38.02 14.07 -33.98
CA ASP A 488 -39.11 14.64 -33.17
C ASP A 488 -39.93 13.53 -32.47
N ASN A 489 -39.23 12.57 -31.85
CA ASN A 489 -39.85 11.40 -31.24
C ASN A 489 -40.02 11.62 -29.73
N SER A 490 -41.28 11.74 -29.28
CA SER A 490 -41.62 12.04 -27.89
C SER A 490 -41.27 10.90 -26.93
N LEU A 491 -41.50 9.65 -27.32
CA LEU A 491 -41.15 8.47 -26.51
C LEU A 491 -39.64 8.38 -26.29
N LEU A 492 -38.84 8.58 -27.35
CA LEU A 492 -37.38 8.57 -27.24
C LEU A 492 -36.88 9.77 -26.42
N SER A 493 -37.53 10.92 -26.53
CA SER A 493 -37.23 12.09 -25.70
C SER A 493 -37.50 11.83 -24.22
N GLU A 494 -38.63 11.18 -23.90
CA GLU A 494 -38.94 10.78 -22.53
C GLU A 494 -37.95 9.73 -22.01
N LEU A 495 -37.57 8.73 -22.82
CA LEU A 495 -36.53 7.76 -22.42
C LEU A 495 -35.20 8.43 -22.09
N VAL A 496 -34.77 9.40 -22.90
CA VAL A 496 -33.57 10.19 -22.61
C VAL A 496 -33.72 10.94 -21.28
N GLU A 497 -34.87 11.57 -21.02
CA GLU A 497 -35.12 12.29 -19.76
C GLU A 497 -35.11 11.35 -18.54
N ARG A 498 -35.73 10.17 -18.66
CA ARG A 498 -35.85 9.19 -17.56
C ARG A 498 -34.52 8.55 -17.20
N TYR A 499 -33.69 8.22 -18.19
CA TYR A 499 -32.45 7.44 -18.02
C TYR A 499 -31.16 8.29 -17.97
N SER A 500 -31.23 9.60 -18.25
CA SER A 500 -30.05 10.48 -18.14
C SER A 500 -29.62 10.79 -16.70
N PRO A 501 -30.52 10.97 -15.71
CA PRO A 501 -30.11 11.19 -14.33
C PRO A 501 -29.41 9.97 -13.74
N LEU A 502 -28.13 10.16 -13.39
CA LEU A 502 -27.24 9.09 -12.95
C LEU A 502 -27.60 8.50 -11.59
N ASP A 503 -28.49 9.11 -10.82
CA ASP A 503 -28.96 8.66 -9.51
C ASP A 503 -30.32 7.95 -9.56
N ALA A 504 -30.84 7.72 -10.77
CA ALA A 504 -32.19 7.19 -11.05
C ALA A 504 -33.36 8.11 -10.63
N SER A 505 -33.10 9.40 -10.36
CA SER A 505 -34.17 10.38 -10.07
C SER A 505 -35.17 10.56 -11.22
N GLY A 506 -34.74 10.40 -12.47
CA GLY A 506 -35.63 10.42 -13.64
C GLY A 506 -36.72 9.32 -13.59
N LEU A 507 -36.38 8.19 -12.98
CA LEU A 507 -37.28 7.05 -12.72
C LEU A 507 -37.91 7.09 -11.31
N LYS A 508 -37.73 8.20 -10.57
CA LYS A 508 -38.18 8.40 -9.17
C LYS A 508 -37.65 7.35 -8.19
N ALA A 509 -36.53 6.72 -8.52
CA ALA A 509 -35.88 5.66 -7.77
C ALA A 509 -34.53 6.11 -7.17
N ASP A 510 -34.37 7.41 -6.95
CA ASP A 510 -33.24 7.96 -6.21
C ASP A 510 -33.32 7.61 -4.73
N ALA A 511 -32.15 7.37 -4.15
CA ALA A 511 -31.94 7.21 -2.72
C ALA A 511 -30.53 7.66 -2.36
N VAL A 512 -30.36 8.10 -1.11
CA VAL A 512 -29.07 8.53 -0.57
C VAL A 512 -28.79 7.80 0.74
N SER A 513 -27.53 7.43 0.92
CA SER A 513 -26.96 6.87 2.13
C SER A 513 -25.84 7.80 2.61
N GLN A 514 -25.76 7.99 3.93
CA GLN A 514 -24.62 8.70 4.55
C GLN A 514 -23.31 7.92 4.40
N ILE A 515 -23.39 6.64 4.08
CA ILE A 515 -22.27 5.70 4.00
C ILE A 515 -21.92 5.40 2.54
N MET A 516 -22.90 5.01 1.72
CA MET A 516 -22.70 4.55 0.35
C MET A 516 -22.91 5.64 -0.73
N GLY A 517 -23.32 6.84 -0.33
CA GLY A 517 -23.64 7.93 -1.27
C GLY A 517 -24.99 7.72 -1.95
N HIS A 518 -25.10 8.11 -3.23
CA HIS A 518 -26.35 8.01 -4.00
C HIS A 518 -26.50 6.66 -4.68
N ASN A 519 -27.72 6.28 -5.06
CA ASN A 519 -27.93 5.28 -6.11
C ASN A 519 -27.16 5.66 -7.39
N THR A 520 -26.86 4.67 -8.23
CA THR A 520 -26.21 4.91 -9.52
C THR A 520 -26.91 4.15 -10.64
N LEU A 521 -27.15 4.80 -11.77
CA LEU A 521 -27.79 4.27 -12.97
C LEU A 521 -26.83 4.47 -14.15
N ASN A 522 -26.46 3.37 -14.82
CA ASN A 522 -25.64 3.40 -16.03
C ASN A 522 -26.35 2.66 -17.16
N VAL A 523 -26.56 3.34 -18.30
CA VAL A 523 -26.91 2.67 -19.56
C VAL A 523 -25.62 2.20 -20.21
N GLY A 524 -25.32 0.90 -20.10
CA GLY A 524 -24.05 0.33 -20.53
C GLY A 524 -24.04 -0.22 -21.95
N LYS A 525 -25.21 -0.53 -22.51
CA LYS A 525 -25.37 -0.85 -23.94
C LYS A 525 -26.63 -0.23 -24.50
N VAL A 526 -26.58 0.08 -25.78
CA VAL A 526 -27.71 0.55 -26.58
C VAL A 526 -27.69 -0.20 -27.90
N LEU A 527 -28.80 -0.81 -28.28
CA LEU A 527 -29.00 -1.43 -29.58
C LEU A 527 -30.37 -1.02 -30.13
N TYR A 528 -30.38 -0.45 -31.33
CA TYR A 528 -31.58 -0.23 -32.12
C TYR A 528 -31.44 -0.95 -33.45
N THR A 529 -32.35 -1.87 -33.75
CA THR A 529 -32.49 -2.54 -35.06
C THR A 529 -33.93 -2.97 -35.22
N ASP A 530 -34.42 -2.98 -36.46
CA ASP A 530 -35.76 -3.50 -36.79
C ASP A 530 -36.89 -2.90 -35.92
N LYS A 531 -36.82 -1.59 -35.69
CA LYS A 531 -37.73 -0.81 -34.83
C LYS A 531 -37.70 -1.15 -33.33
N ILE A 532 -36.81 -2.01 -32.87
CA ILE A 532 -36.70 -2.37 -31.45
C ILE A 532 -35.51 -1.62 -30.86
N LEU A 533 -35.73 -0.84 -29.81
CA LEU A 533 -34.69 -0.27 -28.96
C LEU A 533 -34.49 -1.15 -27.73
N LYS A 534 -33.24 -1.50 -27.45
CA LYS A 534 -32.80 -2.17 -26.22
C LYS A 534 -31.74 -1.30 -25.53
N MET A 535 -31.89 -1.14 -24.22
CA MET A 535 -30.92 -0.50 -23.35
C MET A 535 -30.57 -1.43 -22.19
N ASP A 536 -29.32 -1.87 -22.09
CA ASP A 536 -28.84 -2.66 -20.95
C ASP A 536 -28.45 -1.69 -19.84
N VAL A 537 -29.12 -1.78 -18.70
CA VAL A 537 -28.98 -0.84 -17.58
C VAL A 537 -28.40 -1.52 -16.35
N ASN A 538 -27.30 -0.96 -15.85
CA ASN A 538 -26.70 -1.32 -14.56
C ASN A 538 -27.20 -0.34 -13.50
N PHE A 539 -28.13 -0.78 -12.65
CA PHE A 539 -28.59 -0.02 -11.50
C PHE A 539 -27.92 -0.51 -10.22
N ARG A 540 -27.43 0.42 -9.41
CA ARG A 540 -26.86 0.11 -8.09
C ARG A 540 -27.55 0.92 -7.01
N TYR A 541 -27.95 0.23 -5.95
CA TYR A 541 -28.79 0.80 -4.90
C TYR A 541 -28.12 0.73 -3.53
N VAL A 542 -28.47 1.71 -2.68
CA VAL A 542 -27.96 1.83 -1.30
C VAL A 542 -28.90 1.18 -0.28
N GLU A 543 -28.44 1.04 0.95
CA GLU A 543 -29.09 0.31 2.04
C GLU A 543 -30.30 1.03 2.66
N THR A 544 -30.52 2.31 2.33
CA THR A 544 -31.55 3.13 2.98
C THR A 544 -32.97 2.83 2.50
N VAL A 545 -33.12 2.18 1.34
CA VAL A 545 -34.42 1.81 0.76
C VAL A 545 -34.38 0.35 0.30
N LYS A 546 -35.45 -0.40 0.55
CA LYS A 546 -35.57 -1.78 0.10
C LYS A 546 -35.54 -1.85 -1.43
N LYS A 547 -34.81 -2.84 -1.97
CA LYS A 547 -34.66 -3.07 -3.40
C LYS A 547 -36.01 -3.12 -4.11
N GLU A 548 -36.97 -3.86 -3.57
CA GLU A 548 -38.27 -4.11 -4.19
C GLU A 548 -39.00 -2.78 -4.45
N VAL A 549 -38.96 -1.84 -3.50
CA VAL A 549 -39.57 -0.51 -3.64
C VAL A 549 -38.90 0.30 -4.76
N LEU A 550 -37.59 0.18 -4.93
CA LEU A 550 -36.85 0.86 -5.99
C LEU A 550 -37.17 0.26 -7.36
N LEU A 551 -37.24 -1.06 -7.46
CA LEU A 551 -37.58 -1.75 -8.71
C LEU A 551 -39.02 -1.46 -9.13
N ASP A 552 -39.96 -1.42 -8.19
CA ASP A 552 -41.35 -1.03 -8.46
C ASP A 552 -41.43 0.39 -9.03
N LYS A 553 -40.68 1.34 -8.47
CA LYS A 553 -40.59 2.71 -8.98
C LYS A 553 -40.00 2.76 -10.39
N ILE A 554 -38.92 2.02 -10.64
CA ILE A 554 -38.30 1.92 -11.96
C ILE A 554 -39.29 1.35 -12.98
N GLN A 555 -40.01 0.29 -12.63
CA GLN A 555 -40.99 -0.35 -13.50
C GLN A 555 -42.20 0.54 -13.79
N GLN A 556 -42.69 1.29 -12.79
CA GLN A 556 -43.84 2.21 -12.96
C GLN A 556 -43.52 3.47 -13.76
N ASN A 557 -42.26 3.92 -13.74
CA ASN A 557 -41.85 5.19 -14.37
C ASN A 557 -41.01 4.98 -15.64
N SER A 558 -40.73 3.74 -16.05
CA SER A 558 -40.12 3.48 -17.35
C SER A 558 -41.17 3.56 -18.47
N PRO A 559 -40.90 4.32 -19.56
CA PRO A 559 -41.81 4.41 -20.71
C PRO A 559 -41.92 3.11 -21.53
N ILE A 560 -41.00 2.16 -21.33
CA ILE A 560 -40.92 0.89 -22.09
C ILE A 560 -40.83 -0.30 -21.13
N SER A 561 -40.96 -1.51 -21.68
CA SER A 561 -40.95 -2.73 -20.88
C SER A 561 -39.57 -3.02 -20.31
N LEU A 562 -39.52 -3.67 -19.14
CA LEU A 562 -38.27 -4.03 -18.47
C LEU A 562 -38.15 -5.54 -18.31
N GLU A 563 -36.98 -6.07 -18.65
CA GLU A 563 -36.59 -7.46 -18.43
C GLU A 563 -35.46 -7.50 -17.39
N PHE A 564 -35.73 -8.01 -16.20
CA PHE A 564 -34.71 -8.13 -15.14
C PHE A 564 -33.86 -9.37 -15.37
N GLU A 565 -32.52 -9.21 -15.39
CA GLU A 565 -31.61 -10.30 -15.72
C GLU A 565 -30.86 -10.82 -14.48
N GLN A 566 -30.08 -9.95 -13.85
CA GLN A 566 -29.09 -10.33 -12.85
C GLN A 566 -29.22 -9.44 -11.62
N ASP A 567 -29.19 -10.08 -10.46
CA ASP A 567 -29.24 -9.41 -9.17
C ASP A 567 -28.05 -9.84 -8.30
N SER A 568 -27.43 -8.87 -7.65
CA SER A 568 -26.39 -9.07 -6.64
C SER A 568 -26.80 -8.29 -5.40
N PRO A 569 -27.05 -8.95 -4.26
CA PRO A 569 -27.55 -8.28 -3.08
C PRO A 569 -26.55 -7.25 -2.55
N LEU A 570 -27.09 -6.32 -1.77
CA LEU A 570 -26.29 -5.38 -1.01
C LEU A 570 -25.54 -6.12 0.10
N LEU A 571 -24.27 -5.76 0.31
CA LEU A 571 -23.47 -6.22 1.44
C LEU A 571 -23.28 -5.05 2.40
N PHE A 572 -23.56 -5.28 3.67
CA PHE A 572 -23.42 -4.26 4.71
C PHE A 572 -23.15 -4.91 6.06
N PHE A 573 -22.05 -4.51 6.69
CA PHE A 573 -21.68 -4.92 8.03
C PHE A 573 -21.74 -3.75 9.01
N ASP A 574 -22.25 -4.00 10.22
CA ASP A 574 -22.13 -3.00 11.29
C ASP A 574 -20.65 -2.72 11.58
N LEU A 575 -20.29 -1.44 11.60
CA LEU A 575 -18.94 -0.99 11.95
C LEU A 575 -18.51 -1.46 13.35
N ASN A 576 -19.44 -1.72 14.26
CA ASN A 576 -19.18 -2.23 15.60
C ASN A 576 -19.12 -3.76 15.68
N SER A 577 -19.36 -4.47 14.56
CA SER A 577 -19.28 -5.92 14.53
C SER A 577 -17.87 -6.42 14.88
N GLN A 578 -17.81 -7.62 15.49
CA GLN A 578 -16.53 -8.23 15.88
C GLN A 578 -15.59 -8.40 14.68
N LEU A 579 -16.13 -8.76 13.51
CA LEU A 579 -15.36 -8.90 12.27
C LEU A 579 -14.71 -7.57 11.85
N VAL A 580 -15.51 -6.51 11.70
CA VAL A 580 -15.01 -5.18 11.27
C VAL A 580 -13.97 -4.65 12.26
N GLN A 581 -14.27 -4.68 13.56
CA GLN A 581 -13.36 -4.17 14.58
C GLN A 581 -12.04 -4.96 14.63
N THR A 582 -12.09 -6.27 14.41
CA THR A 582 -10.89 -7.12 14.41
C THR A 582 -10.00 -6.88 13.20
N LEU A 583 -10.59 -6.77 12.00
CA LEU A 583 -9.86 -6.42 10.78
C LEU A 583 -9.26 -5.01 10.86
N MET A 584 -10.04 -4.02 11.33
CA MET A 584 -9.55 -2.66 11.56
C MET A 584 -8.38 -2.63 12.54
N LYS A 585 -8.48 -3.37 13.66
CA LYS A 585 -7.39 -3.46 14.64
C LYS A 585 -6.12 -4.03 14.02
N SER A 586 -6.24 -5.08 13.21
CA SER A 586 -5.12 -5.70 12.50
C SER A 586 -4.47 -4.72 11.52
N TYR A 587 -5.27 -3.99 10.75
CA TYR A 587 -4.79 -2.93 9.86
C TYR A 587 -4.04 -1.84 10.63
N VAL A 588 -4.64 -1.27 11.68
CA VAL A 588 -4.04 -0.15 12.44
C VAL A 588 -2.75 -0.57 13.14
N GLU A 589 -2.70 -1.76 13.74
CA GLU A 589 -1.51 -2.26 14.44
C GLU A 589 -0.33 -2.46 13.48
N GLU A 590 -0.59 -2.97 12.28
CA GLU A 590 0.45 -3.30 11.32
C GLU A 590 0.87 -2.10 10.46
N THR A 591 -0.06 -1.25 10.06
CA THR A 591 0.24 -0.08 9.21
C THR A 591 0.59 1.18 10.01
N GLY A 592 0.13 1.27 11.26
CA GLY A 592 0.16 2.50 12.05
C GLY A 592 -0.83 3.57 11.58
N ASP A 593 -1.67 3.28 10.58
CA ASP A 593 -2.66 4.21 10.06
C ASP A 593 -3.97 4.10 10.83
N SER A 594 -4.16 5.01 11.79
CA SER A 594 -5.40 5.16 12.54
C SER A 594 -6.33 6.24 11.98
N LYS A 595 -6.02 6.81 10.81
CA LYS A 595 -6.76 7.94 10.23
C LYS A 595 -7.72 7.49 9.14
N SER A 596 -7.30 6.54 8.32
CA SER A 596 -8.16 5.98 7.28
C SER A 596 -9.36 5.27 7.89
N LYS A 597 -10.53 5.49 7.29
CA LYS A 597 -11.80 4.94 7.76
C LYS A 597 -12.26 3.79 6.86
N PRO A 598 -13.05 2.84 7.37
CA PRO A 598 -13.75 1.86 6.56
C PRO A 598 -14.48 2.52 5.38
N LEU A 599 -14.45 1.86 4.23
CA LEU A 599 -15.01 2.35 2.99
C LEU A 599 -16.34 1.65 2.68
N ALA A 600 -17.19 2.33 1.95
CA ALA A 600 -18.28 1.70 1.23
C ALA A 600 -18.19 2.08 -0.25
N ILE A 601 -18.37 1.09 -1.13
CA ILE A 601 -18.17 1.27 -2.57
C ILE A 601 -19.43 0.87 -3.35
N GLY A 602 -19.48 1.30 -4.61
CA GLY A 602 -20.49 0.82 -5.55
C GLY A 602 -20.13 -0.50 -6.23
N GLY A 603 -18.86 -0.92 -6.20
CA GLY A 603 -18.36 -2.20 -6.76
C GLY A 603 -18.81 -3.43 -5.98
N GLY A 604 -18.60 -4.61 -6.56
CA GLY A 604 -18.80 -5.91 -5.89
C GLY A 604 -17.46 -6.63 -5.75
N THR A 605 -17.30 -7.42 -4.69
CA THR A 605 -16.17 -8.36 -4.52
C THR A 605 -16.69 -9.75 -4.15
N TYR A 606 -15.81 -10.76 -4.04
CA TYR A 606 -16.17 -12.06 -3.47
C TYR A 606 -16.80 -12.02 -2.07
N ALA A 607 -16.68 -10.92 -1.33
CA ALA A 607 -17.33 -10.77 -0.04
C ALA A 607 -18.85 -11.02 -0.10
N LYS A 608 -19.50 -10.77 -1.24
CA LYS A 608 -20.93 -11.01 -1.44
C LYS A 608 -21.33 -12.48 -1.60
N GLU A 609 -20.39 -13.37 -1.88
CA GLU A 609 -20.69 -14.76 -2.22
C GLU A 609 -20.64 -15.69 -1.01
N ALA A 610 -20.25 -15.18 0.16
CA ALA A 610 -20.15 -15.93 1.41
C ALA A 610 -20.59 -15.12 2.62
N ASP A 611 -21.11 -15.79 3.64
CA ASP A 611 -21.49 -15.14 4.89
C ASP A 611 -20.25 -14.77 5.71
N ASN A 612 -20.34 -13.67 6.47
CA ASN A 612 -19.26 -13.21 7.37
C ASN A 612 -17.91 -12.93 6.66
N VAL A 613 -17.95 -12.52 5.39
CA VAL A 613 -16.76 -12.11 4.63
C VAL A 613 -16.82 -10.61 4.33
N ILE A 614 -15.69 -9.92 4.51
CA ILE A 614 -15.52 -8.49 4.22
C ILE A 614 -14.35 -8.29 3.25
N ALA A 615 -14.46 -7.35 2.32
CA ALA A 615 -13.33 -6.99 1.47
C ALA A 615 -12.26 -6.22 2.30
N PHE A 616 -11.02 -6.68 2.25
CA PHE A 616 -9.91 -6.26 3.12
C PHE A 616 -8.58 -6.31 2.35
N GLY A 617 -8.31 -5.29 1.54
CA GLY A 617 -7.33 -5.45 0.47
C GLY A 617 -6.22 -4.41 0.40
N MET A 618 -5.20 -4.73 -0.40
CA MET A 618 -3.89 -4.08 -0.33
C MET A 618 -3.78 -2.70 -1.01
N GLU A 619 -4.81 -2.25 -1.72
CA GLU A 619 -4.80 -0.96 -2.41
C GLU A 619 -4.98 0.21 -1.41
N LYS A 620 -4.03 1.15 -1.36
CA LYS A 620 -4.08 2.28 -0.41
C LYS A 620 -4.83 3.50 -0.93
N LYS A 621 -4.89 3.65 -2.24
CA LYS A 621 -5.50 4.77 -2.93
C LYS A 621 -6.10 4.24 -4.21
N ALA A 622 -7.35 4.60 -4.47
CA ALA A 622 -8.03 4.24 -5.70
C ALA A 622 -7.15 4.55 -6.93
N ASN A 623 -7.03 3.57 -7.81
CA ASN A 623 -6.29 3.62 -9.07
C ASN A 623 -4.77 3.83 -8.95
N GLU A 624 -4.18 3.72 -7.76
CA GLU A 624 -2.72 3.81 -7.60
C GLU A 624 -2.01 2.64 -8.28
N THR A 625 -2.65 1.48 -8.26
CA THR A 625 -2.13 0.23 -8.78
C THR A 625 -2.36 0.05 -10.28
N LYS A 626 -3.19 0.91 -10.90
CA LYS A 626 -3.66 0.75 -12.28
C LYS A 626 -4.28 -0.63 -12.55
N MET A 627 -5.12 -1.11 -11.61
CA MET A 627 -5.96 -2.29 -11.85
C MET A 627 -6.69 -2.16 -13.19
N HIS A 628 -6.74 -3.26 -13.93
CA HIS A 628 -7.34 -3.39 -15.27
C HIS A 628 -6.69 -2.57 -16.40
N ASP A 629 -5.76 -1.66 -16.08
CA ASP A 629 -5.04 -0.82 -17.04
C ASP A 629 -3.64 -1.37 -17.39
N ALA A 630 -3.00 -0.76 -18.39
CA ALA A 630 -1.63 -1.05 -18.77
C ALA A 630 -0.62 -0.59 -17.70
N ASP A 631 0.44 -1.38 -17.52
CA ASP A 631 1.43 -1.22 -16.44
C ASP A 631 0.81 -1.30 -15.03
N GLU A 632 -0.18 -2.18 -14.86
CA GLU A 632 -0.67 -2.63 -13.55
C GLU A 632 0.51 -2.97 -12.64
N ASN A 633 0.45 -2.50 -11.39
CA ASN A 633 1.58 -2.57 -10.48
C ASN A 633 1.21 -2.60 -9.01
N ILE A 634 2.12 -3.15 -8.21
CA ILE A 634 2.09 -3.03 -6.74
C ILE A 634 3.43 -2.55 -6.22
N LYS A 635 3.39 -1.81 -5.11
CA LYS A 635 4.60 -1.45 -4.35
C LYS A 635 5.07 -2.64 -3.52
N ILE A 636 6.36 -2.98 -3.62
CA ILE A 636 6.97 -4.05 -2.81
C ILE A 636 6.79 -3.78 -1.30
N LYS A 637 6.83 -2.50 -0.89
CA LYS A 637 6.55 -2.10 0.49
C LYS A 637 5.11 -2.44 0.91
N ASN A 638 4.13 -2.24 0.03
CA ASN A 638 2.72 -2.53 0.32
C ASN A 638 2.50 -4.04 0.39
N LEU A 639 3.13 -4.82 -0.49
CA LEU A 639 3.11 -6.29 -0.42
C LEU A 639 3.61 -6.80 0.94
N LYS A 640 4.79 -6.33 1.37
CA LYS A 640 5.37 -6.68 2.67
C LYS A 640 4.46 -6.32 3.85
N GLU A 641 3.81 -5.16 3.77
CA GLU A 641 2.90 -4.71 4.81
C GLU A 641 1.60 -5.54 4.83
N ALA A 642 1.04 -5.84 3.66
CA ALA A 642 -0.16 -6.66 3.50
C ALA A 642 0.03 -8.07 4.08
N MET A 643 1.17 -8.73 3.81
CA MET A 643 1.48 -10.03 4.42
C MET A 643 1.39 -9.98 5.95
N ALA A 644 1.92 -8.92 6.58
CA ALA A 644 1.86 -8.75 8.03
C ALA A 644 0.44 -8.46 8.53
N VAL A 645 -0.31 -7.61 7.81
CA VAL A 645 -1.72 -7.30 8.11
C VAL A 645 -2.57 -8.58 8.05
N TYR A 646 -2.43 -9.38 7.00
CA TYR A 646 -3.15 -10.63 6.84
C TYR A 646 -2.78 -11.65 7.91
N ALA A 647 -1.50 -11.78 8.27
CA ALA A 647 -1.09 -12.70 9.32
C ALA A 647 -1.68 -12.29 10.69
N ASN A 648 -1.72 -10.98 10.99
CA ASN A 648 -2.37 -10.47 12.21
C ASN A 648 -3.89 -10.71 12.18
N ALA A 649 -4.53 -10.46 11.04
CA ALA A 649 -5.97 -10.66 10.86
C ALA A 649 -6.37 -12.13 11.04
N ILE A 650 -5.66 -13.07 10.41
CA ILE A 650 -5.92 -14.51 10.54
C ILE A 650 -5.76 -14.95 12.01
N ASP A 651 -4.69 -14.52 12.69
CA ASP A 651 -4.45 -14.88 14.10
C ASP A 651 -5.56 -14.35 15.02
N LYS A 652 -5.95 -13.08 14.88
CA LYS A 652 -7.00 -12.49 15.72
C LYS A 652 -8.39 -13.07 15.43
N LEU A 653 -8.75 -13.27 14.16
CA LEU A 653 -10.03 -13.90 13.81
C LEU A 653 -10.08 -15.36 14.28
N GLY A 654 -8.96 -16.07 14.18
CA GLY A 654 -8.81 -17.41 14.75
C GLY A 654 -8.95 -17.44 16.26
N ALA A 655 -8.47 -16.42 16.97
CA ALA A 655 -8.67 -16.31 18.42
C ALA A 655 -10.14 -16.10 18.82
N LEU A 656 -10.97 -15.50 17.94
CA LEU A 656 -12.43 -15.43 18.13
C LEU A 656 -13.13 -16.76 17.82
N CYS A 657 -12.45 -17.68 17.14
CA CYS A 657 -12.96 -19.01 16.87
C CYS A 657 -12.77 -19.96 18.06
N LYS A 658 -11.80 -19.70 18.94
CA LYS A 658 -11.63 -20.42 20.21
C LYS A 658 -12.81 -20.15 21.14
#